data_AF-A0A959L261-F1
#
_entry.id   AF-A0A959L261-F1
#
_cell.length_a   1.000
_cell.length_b   1.000
_cell.length_c   1.000
_cell.angle_alpha   90.00
_cell.angle_beta   90.00
_cell.angle_gamma   90.00
#
_symmetry.space_group_name_H-M   'P 1'
#
loop_
_entity.id
_entity.type
_entity.pdbx_description
1 polymer ?
#
loop_
_entity_poly.entity_id
_entity_poly.type
_entity_poly.pdbx_seq_one_letter_code
_entity_poly.pdbx_strand_id
1 'polypeptide(L)'
;MDQITEGGPPRNYKFKELKVYASTEWLADNKRKYRQVFDRYEVAYIYTELSFYNRLFDEEDWDISVQLKCFSVNRGKRKELCELAVNKKVSKYDQVVYLREGWGNKNEGTFWKKGTYYWEAWVNDRKEGTKYFYVEDAGDPVLHDFNPYLELKSLRLYEGPFDDLSEEERHYYKAFSNEETRYIYGEFVFRNLNDDNKWQCELFAKFYNGARELKGQVVRLQNIKKDEEFITITAGWGSNVKGSWRKGKYTLELVFMDQLLAIIPFEVQEDFEIGIPPVKLPHKKQMMVMAPDEDLSETFEDVLSKLDELIGLSELKKRVRDHAKYIQFLQLRRDRGFAEEEDINIHSVFIGNPGTGKTTVAGMMGKIYKKMGLLSSGHVHEVDRVDLVGEYIGQTAPKVKEAIEKARGGVLFIDEAYSLARTNDDTKDFGREVIEILMKEMSNGEGDLAIIAAGYPKEMYHFLNSNPGLKSRFNLTYEFPDFMPQELAKIAMYACGRKGVKLTRGAKLKVEELITEAFRKRDRTFGNARFVFDLLERAKINLGLRIMRKRDLEQVNIDSLATITREDVDNMDIYPVKFRPKIPVDNKLLISSMAELDQLIGMEPIKKEIHELAELVTYYRSVGKSVLNSFNLHTVFIGNPGTGKTTVARILTKIYKALGILERGHMIETDRQGLVAGYVGQTAIKTAEKIDEAMGGVLFIDEAYSLTTGFQNTTSADFGNEVVQTILKRMEDRRGEFFVFAAGYPENMEVFLKANPGLRSRFDKILRFEDYSVSELTEISTKMFKDKGYELELEAADHLVGYLSFLHSYRDRYFGNARTVRTVVDQAIKNQNLRLAAMPKEQRTDHYLLTIQDVNEFQSTTDQFVFNKNRIGFRSTDR
;
A
#
# COMPACT_ATOMS: atom_id res chain seq x y z
N MET A 1 -55.10 2.08 0.26
CA MET A 1 -56.36 1.38 -0.09
C MET A 1 -57.30 1.65 1.06
N ASP A 2 -57.97 2.81 1.03
CA ASP A 2 -59.02 3.14 1.97
C ASP A 2 -60.35 3.22 1.21
N GLN A 3 -61.34 2.63 1.87
CA GLN A 3 -62.74 2.42 1.54
C GLN A 3 -63.33 3.37 0.49
N ILE A 4 -63.69 2.77 -0.65
CA ILE A 4 -64.63 3.32 -1.62
C ILE A 4 -66.01 3.29 -0.98
N THR A 5 -66.50 4.45 -0.55
CA THR A 5 -67.95 4.67 -0.40
C THR A 5 -68.50 5.00 -1.79
N GLU A 6 -69.02 3.97 -2.46
CA GLU A 6 -69.91 4.08 -3.62
C GLU A 6 -71.28 4.61 -3.16
N GLY A 7 -71.82 5.59 -3.89
CA GLY A 7 -73.15 6.17 -3.60
C GLY A 7 -73.40 7.58 -4.14
N GLY A 8 -72.51 8.15 -4.96
CA GLY A 8 -72.78 9.41 -5.66
C GLY A 8 -73.24 9.18 -7.10
N PRO A 9 -74.01 10.10 -7.71
CA PRO A 9 -74.38 10.01 -9.12
C PRO A 9 -73.14 9.90 -10.02
N PRO A 10 -73.25 9.26 -11.21
CA PRO A 10 -72.15 9.12 -12.14
C PRO A 10 -71.60 10.51 -12.50
N ARG A 11 -70.28 10.68 -12.35
CA ARG A 11 -69.58 11.93 -12.66
C ARG A 11 -69.23 11.97 -14.13
N ASN A 12 -69.38 13.14 -14.75
CA ASN A 12 -68.92 13.42 -16.12
C ASN A 12 -67.39 13.56 -16.23
N TYR A 13 -66.67 13.48 -15.10
CA TYR A 13 -65.21 13.56 -15.03
C TYR A 13 -64.59 12.55 -14.07
N LYS A 14 -63.28 12.32 -14.21
CA LYS A 14 -62.44 11.63 -13.23
C LYS A 14 -61.24 12.50 -12.88
N PHE A 15 -61.10 12.88 -11.61
CA PHE A 15 -59.95 13.63 -11.11
C PHE A 15 -58.63 12.96 -11.55
N LYS A 16 -57.70 13.76 -12.08
CA LYS A 16 -56.38 13.30 -12.52
C LYS A 16 -55.31 13.75 -11.52
N GLU A 17 -55.13 15.06 -11.37
CA GLU A 17 -54.14 15.63 -10.46
C GLU A 17 -54.38 17.12 -10.18
N LEU A 18 -53.82 17.59 -9.07
CA LEU A 18 -53.72 19.00 -8.71
C LEU A 18 -52.24 19.37 -8.54
N LYS A 19 -51.76 20.30 -9.36
CA LYS A 19 -50.36 20.74 -9.40
C LYS A 19 -50.24 22.22 -9.06
N VAL A 20 -49.03 22.64 -8.71
CA VAL A 20 -48.69 24.02 -8.37
C VAL A 20 -47.46 24.44 -9.17
N TYR A 21 -47.43 25.69 -9.62
CA TYR A 21 -46.35 26.27 -10.40
C TYR A 21 -46.34 27.80 -10.22
N ALA A 22 -45.22 28.48 -10.49
CA ALA A 22 -45.14 29.95 -10.43
C ALA A 22 -44.91 30.61 -11.80
N SER A 23 -44.21 29.93 -12.70
CA SER A 23 -43.89 30.48 -14.02
C SER A 23 -45.02 30.30 -15.05
N THR A 24 -45.37 31.39 -15.73
CA THR A 24 -46.30 31.38 -16.88
C THR A 24 -45.58 31.21 -18.23
N GLU A 25 -44.29 30.87 -18.20
CA GLU A 25 -43.51 30.52 -19.40
C GLU A 25 -44.11 29.30 -20.11
N TRP A 26 -44.26 29.40 -21.43
CA TRP A 26 -44.80 28.33 -22.26
C TRP A 26 -43.72 27.30 -22.57
N LEU A 27 -43.91 26.05 -22.12
CA LEU A 27 -43.06 24.93 -22.52
C LEU A 27 -43.76 24.06 -23.59
N ALA A 28 -42.98 23.25 -24.29
CA ALA A 28 -43.50 22.23 -25.21
C ALA A 28 -44.55 21.33 -24.54
N ASP A 29 -45.49 20.81 -25.33
CA ASP A 29 -46.65 20.01 -24.88
C ASP A 29 -47.55 20.72 -23.85
N ASN A 30 -47.56 22.05 -23.81
CA ASN A 30 -48.35 22.84 -22.85
C ASN A 30 -48.01 22.53 -21.37
N LYS A 31 -46.79 22.04 -21.12
CA LYS A 31 -46.27 21.76 -19.77
C LYS A 31 -45.85 23.05 -19.06
N ARG A 32 -45.82 23.02 -17.73
CA ARG A 32 -45.31 24.09 -16.86
C ARG A 32 -44.17 23.57 -15.97
N LYS A 33 -43.40 24.50 -15.40
CA LYS A 33 -42.41 24.20 -14.36
C LYS A 33 -43.12 23.98 -13.03
N TYR A 34 -43.64 22.78 -12.82
CA TYR A 34 -44.31 22.42 -11.57
C TYR A 34 -43.30 22.15 -10.46
N ARG A 35 -43.51 22.79 -9.31
CA ARG A 35 -42.72 22.61 -8.08
C ARG A 35 -43.59 22.93 -6.86
N GLN A 36 -43.18 22.44 -5.71
CA GLN A 36 -43.84 22.68 -4.42
C GLN A 36 -43.09 23.66 -3.55
N VAL A 37 -41.79 23.85 -3.76
CA VAL A 37 -40.98 24.79 -2.99
C VAL A 37 -40.62 25.99 -3.87
N PHE A 38 -40.80 27.18 -3.30
CA PHE A 38 -40.59 28.46 -3.97
C PHE A 38 -39.75 29.38 -3.09
N ASP A 39 -38.79 30.08 -3.70
CA ASP A 39 -38.13 31.19 -3.02
C ASP A 39 -39.07 32.39 -2.95
N ARG A 40 -39.04 33.11 -1.84
CA ARG A 40 -39.89 34.27 -1.64
C ARG A 40 -39.62 35.34 -2.70
N TYR A 41 -38.36 35.63 -3.00
CA TYR A 41 -37.96 36.77 -3.82
C TYR A 41 -38.18 36.56 -5.32
N GLU A 42 -38.35 35.33 -5.78
CA GLU A 42 -38.64 35.02 -7.19
C GLU A 42 -40.15 34.96 -7.51
N VAL A 43 -41.02 34.93 -6.50
CA VAL A 43 -42.45 34.66 -6.72
C VAL A 43 -43.32 35.91 -6.65
N ALA A 44 -44.00 36.18 -7.76
CA ALA A 44 -45.10 37.12 -7.88
C ALA A 44 -46.46 36.42 -7.66
N TYR A 45 -46.72 35.37 -8.45
CA TYR A 45 -47.95 34.58 -8.42
C TYR A 45 -47.62 33.09 -8.24
N ILE A 46 -48.47 32.40 -7.48
CA ILE A 46 -48.47 30.94 -7.41
C ILE A 46 -49.78 30.47 -8.01
N TYR A 47 -49.67 29.65 -9.05
CA TYR A 47 -50.76 29.08 -9.79
C TYR A 47 -51.00 27.65 -9.37
N THR A 48 -52.24 27.21 -9.50
CA THR A 48 -52.62 25.81 -9.43
C THR A 48 -53.23 25.36 -10.74
N GLU A 49 -52.91 24.13 -11.13
CA GLU A 49 -53.53 23.45 -12.26
C GLU A 49 -54.31 22.24 -11.76
N LEU A 50 -55.64 22.30 -11.90
CA LEU A 50 -56.49 21.13 -11.77
C LEU A 50 -56.60 20.48 -13.15
N SER A 51 -56.36 19.17 -13.20
CA SER A 51 -56.67 18.37 -14.39
C SER A 51 -57.56 17.19 -14.06
N PHE A 52 -58.40 16.83 -15.01
CA PHE A 52 -59.30 15.68 -14.94
C PHE A 52 -59.52 15.08 -16.31
N TYR A 53 -59.82 13.79 -16.34
CA TYR A 53 -60.25 13.08 -17.54
C TYR A 53 -61.74 13.37 -17.80
N ASN A 54 -62.08 13.72 -19.03
CA ASN A 54 -63.47 13.83 -19.48
C ASN A 54 -64.03 12.42 -19.68
N ARG A 55 -65.10 12.05 -18.96
CA ARG A 55 -65.76 10.74 -19.13
C ARG A 55 -66.75 10.73 -20.29
N LEU A 56 -67.19 11.91 -20.75
CA LEU A 56 -68.06 12.08 -21.91
C LEU A 56 -67.24 12.45 -23.16
N PHE A 57 -65.99 11.99 -23.23
CA PHE A 57 -65.13 12.18 -24.38
C PHE A 57 -65.74 11.49 -25.62
N ASP A 58 -65.75 12.18 -26.76
CA ASP A 58 -66.46 11.83 -28.00
C ASP A 58 -67.99 11.71 -27.91
N GLU A 59 -68.60 11.96 -26.74
CA GLU A 59 -70.06 11.87 -26.54
C GLU A 59 -70.74 13.24 -26.67
N GLU A 60 -70.61 14.12 -25.66
CA GLU A 60 -71.29 15.42 -25.61
C GLU A 60 -70.51 16.51 -24.86
N ASP A 61 -70.81 17.77 -25.17
CA ASP A 61 -70.29 18.93 -24.45
C ASP A 61 -71.05 19.11 -23.13
N TRP A 62 -70.37 19.51 -22.07
CA TRP A 62 -70.99 19.73 -20.76
C TRP A 62 -70.29 20.86 -19.98
N ASP A 63 -70.96 21.44 -18.99
CA ASP A 63 -70.41 22.54 -18.18
C ASP A 63 -69.92 22.05 -16.82
N ILE A 64 -68.80 22.61 -16.36
CA ILE A 64 -68.23 22.35 -15.03
C ILE A 64 -68.04 23.66 -14.25
N SER A 65 -68.37 23.63 -12.96
CA SER A 65 -68.06 24.69 -12.00
C SER A 65 -67.04 24.21 -10.98
N VAL A 66 -65.94 24.93 -10.86
CA VAL A 66 -64.81 24.60 -9.98
C VAL A 66 -64.45 25.79 -9.12
N GLN A 67 -64.27 25.57 -7.82
CA GLN A 67 -63.68 26.53 -6.89
C GLN A 67 -62.26 26.09 -6.53
N LEU A 68 -61.30 26.94 -6.79
CA LEU A 68 -59.91 26.77 -6.36
C LEU A 68 -59.67 27.69 -5.17
N LYS A 69 -59.43 27.10 -4.00
CA LYS A 69 -59.25 27.83 -2.74
C LYS A 69 -57.81 27.71 -2.26
N CYS A 70 -57.18 28.83 -1.93
CA CYS A 70 -55.82 28.83 -1.39
C CYS A 70 -55.83 29.17 0.10
N PHE A 71 -55.05 28.43 0.89
CA PHE A 71 -54.95 28.61 2.33
C PHE A 71 -53.49 28.77 2.76
N SER A 72 -53.27 29.55 3.82
CA SER A 72 -52.03 29.54 4.60
C SER A 72 -52.20 28.76 5.89
N VAL A 73 -51.12 28.11 6.34
CA VAL A 73 -51.08 27.33 7.58
C VAL A 73 -50.13 27.99 8.56
N ASN A 74 -50.64 28.36 9.73
CA ASN A 74 -49.83 28.91 10.81
C ASN A 74 -50.24 28.30 12.16
N ARG A 75 -49.30 27.61 12.83
CA ARG A 75 -49.51 26.93 14.13
C ARG A 75 -50.79 26.07 14.18
N GLY A 76 -51.05 25.31 13.12
CA GLY A 76 -52.22 24.43 13.01
C GLY A 76 -53.55 25.13 12.68
N LYS A 77 -53.58 26.47 12.59
CA LYS A 77 -54.74 27.21 12.10
C LYS A 77 -54.59 27.48 10.60
N ARG A 78 -55.64 27.18 9.83
CA ARG A 78 -55.73 27.56 8.42
C ARG A 78 -56.38 28.93 8.26
N LYS A 79 -55.85 29.76 7.36
CA LYS A 79 -56.45 31.02 6.93
C LYS A 79 -56.65 30.99 5.42
N GLU A 80 -57.86 31.24 4.96
CA GLU A 80 -58.14 31.38 3.54
C GLU A 80 -57.51 32.66 2.99
N LEU A 81 -56.83 32.55 1.85
CA LEU A 81 -56.19 33.65 1.15
C LEU A 81 -57.03 34.12 -0.05
N CYS A 82 -57.62 33.17 -0.77
CA CYS A 82 -58.49 33.44 -1.91
C CYS A 82 -59.40 32.25 -2.23
N GLU A 83 -60.47 32.56 -2.94
CA GLU A 83 -61.39 31.62 -3.57
C GLU A 83 -61.62 32.08 -5.02
N LEU A 84 -61.28 31.22 -5.98
CA LEU A 84 -61.36 31.51 -7.41
C LEU A 84 -62.36 30.55 -8.05
N ALA A 85 -63.48 31.11 -8.51
CA ALA A 85 -64.53 30.35 -9.18
C ALA A 85 -64.30 30.33 -10.70
N VAL A 86 -64.28 29.14 -11.28
CA VAL A 86 -64.06 28.89 -12.70
C VAL A 86 -65.23 28.10 -13.25
N ASN A 87 -65.95 28.69 -14.19
CA ASN A 87 -66.96 28.00 -14.99
C ASN A 87 -66.38 27.74 -16.37
N LYS A 88 -66.36 26.48 -16.80
CA LYS A 88 -65.82 26.09 -18.11
C LYS A 88 -66.77 25.16 -18.82
N LYS A 89 -67.00 25.43 -20.11
CA LYS A 89 -67.60 24.47 -21.02
C LYS A 89 -66.54 23.46 -21.46
N VAL A 90 -66.76 22.19 -21.17
CA VAL A 90 -65.92 21.06 -21.54
C VAL A 90 -66.38 20.55 -22.90
N SER A 91 -65.47 20.55 -23.88
CA SER A 91 -65.71 19.99 -25.21
C SER A 91 -65.68 18.46 -25.16
N LYS A 92 -66.55 17.80 -25.92
CA LYS A 92 -66.46 16.35 -26.09
C LYS A 92 -65.13 15.88 -26.69
N TYR A 93 -64.41 16.74 -27.41
CA TYR A 93 -63.11 16.39 -28.00
C TYR A 93 -61.91 16.60 -27.06
N ASP A 94 -62.13 17.11 -25.85
CA ASP A 94 -61.08 17.25 -24.85
C ASP A 94 -61.01 16.01 -23.97
N GLN A 95 -60.05 15.11 -24.22
CA GLN A 95 -59.86 13.92 -23.38
C GLN A 95 -59.42 14.28 -21.96
N VAL A 96 -58.56 15.30 -21.82
CA VAL A 96 -58.07 15.82 -20.55
C VAL A 96 -58.30 17.32 -20.52
N VAL A 97 -59.04 17.78 -19.51
CA VAL A 97 -59.32 19.19 -19.31
C VAL A 97 -58.34 19.74 -18.27
N TYR A 98 -57.80 20.92 -18.55
CA TYR A 98 -56.95 21.69 -17.65
C TYR A 98 -57.66 22.97 -17.24
N LEU A 99 -57.68 23.24 -15.93
CA LEU A 99 -58.13 24.47 -15.30
C LEU A 99 -56.98 25.07 -14.53
N ARG A 100 -56.68 26.35 -14.77
CA ARG A 100 -55.48 27.02 -14.28
C ARG A 100 -55.85 28.36 -13.72
N GLU A 101 -55.56 28.57 -12.45
CA GLU A 101 -55.77 29.84 -11.78
C GLU A 101 -54.59 30.16 -10.89
N GLY A 102 -54.37 31.44 -10.60
CA GLY A 102 -53.27 31.85 -9.75
C GLY A 102 -53.61 33.02 -8.86
N TRP A 103 -52.87 33.09 -7.76
CA TRP A 103 -53.02 34.14 -6.78
C TRP A 103 -51.67 34.73 -6.40
N GLY A 104 -51.66 36.02 -6.09
CA GLY A 104 -50.44 36.75 -5.80
C GLY A 104 -50.57 38.20 -6.21
N ASN A 105 -49.44 38.83 -6.50
CA ASN A 105 -49.40 40.21 -6.93
C ASN A 105 -48.32 40.44 -7.98
N LYS A 106 -48.36 41.62 -8.61
CA LYS A 106 -47.48 41.95 -9.74
C LYS A 106 -45.99 42.05 -9.38
N ASN A 107 -45.67 42.37 -8.12
CA ASN A 107 -44.30 42.60 -7.67
C ASN A 107 -43.78 41.37 -6.90
N GLU A 108 -42.70 40.76 -7.37
CA GLU A 108 -42.07 39.61 -6.72
C GLU A 108 -41.65 39.90 -5.26
N GLY A 109 -41.66 38.90 -4.38
CA GLY A 109 -41.20 39.03 -2.99
C GLY A 109 -42.15 39.74 -2.01
N THR A 110 -43.23 40.33 -2.51
CA THR A 110 -44.07 41.22 -1.69
C THR A 110 -45.27 40.53 -1.04
N PHE A 111 -46.05 39.73 -1.78
CA PHE A 111 -47.25 39.07 -1.24
C PHE A 111 -46.92 37.81 -0.42
N TRP A 112 -46.26 36.83 -1.05
CA TRP A 112 -45.98 35.55 -0.43
C TRP A 112 -44.88 35.70 0.64
N LYS A 113 -45.14 35.18 1.84
CA LYS A 113 -44.19 35.19 2.97
C LYS A 113 -43.77 33.76 3.29
N LYS A 114 -42.62 33.60 3.94
CA LYS A 114 -42.15 32.28 4.40
C LYS A 114 -43.27 31.54 5.16
N GLY A 115 -43.58 30.32 4.74
CA GLY A 115 -44.65 29.54 5.35
C GLY A 115 -45.15 28.37 4.50
N THR A 116 -46.06 27.61 5.10
CA THR A 116 -46.74 26.48 4.46
C THR A 116 -48.11 26.92 3.96
N TYR A 117 -48.43 26.53 2.73
CA TYR A 117 -49.66 26.86 2.05
C TYR A 117 -50.22 25.63 1.34
N TYR A 118 -51.48 25.69 0.92
CA TYR A 118 -52.03 24.66 0.05
C TYR A 118 -53.20 25.18 -0.77
N TRP A 119 -53.35 24.58 -1.95
CA TRP A 119 -54.54 24.72 -2.79
C TRP A 119 -55.51 23.57 -2.53
N GLU A 120 -56.80 23.87 -2.53
CA GLU A 120 -57.89 22.89 -2.61
C GLU A 120 -58.68 23.09 -3.89
N ALA A 121 -58.97 21.99 -4.58
CA ALA A 121 -59.89 21.97 -5.70
C ALA A 121 -61.24 21.42 -5.24
N TRP A 122 -62.29 22.22 -5.41
CA TRP A 122 -63.67 21.88 -5.13
C TRP A 122 -64.45 21.88 -6.44
N VAL A 123 -65.13 20.78 -6.76
CA VAL A 123 -65.95 20.63 -7.96
C VAL A 123 -67.36 20.30 -7.51
N ASN A 124 -68.34 21.12 -7.90
CA ASN A 124 -69.74 20.98 -7.47
C ASN A 124 -69.86 20.78 -5.94
N ASP A 125 -69.25 21.68 -5.16
CA ASP A 125 -69.23 21.69 -3.69
C ASP A 125 -68.58 20.47 -3.01
N ARG A 126 -67.87 19.63 -3.77
CA ARG A 126 -67.08 18.52 -3.24
C ARG A 126 -65.58 18.74 -3.44
N LYS A 127 -64.82 18.57 -2.36
CA LYS A 127 -63.36 18.60 -2.39
C LYS A 127 -62.79 17.40 -3.14
N GLU A 128 -62.06 17.66 -4.22
CA GLU A 128 -61.44 16.65 -5.09
C GLU A 128 -59.94 16.45 -4.82
N GLY A 129 -59.24 17.50 -4.37
CA GLY A 129 -57.80 17.40 -4.13
C GLY A 129 -57.25 18.52 -3.26
N THR A 130 -56.12 18.23 -2.61
CA THR A 130 -55.31 19.22 -1.89
C THR A 130 -53.87 19.09 -2.34
N LYS A 131 -53.21 20.21 -2.59
CA LYS A 131 -51.78 20.24 -2.93
C LYS A 131 -51.06 21.28 -2.07
N TYR A 132 -50.15 20.82 -1.22
CA TYR A 132 -49.31 21.67 -0.40
C TYR A 132 -48.15 22.26 -1.20
N PHE A 133 -47.79 23.49 -0.86
CA PHE A 133 -46.60 24.17 -1.33
C PHE A 133 -45.99 25.02 -0.20
N TYR A 134 -44.74 25.39 -0.39
CA TYR A 134 -43.90 26.02 0.62
C TYR A 134 -43.22 27.23 0.00
N VAL A 135 -43.30 28.34 0.69
CA VAL A 135 -42.52 29.54 0.35
C VAL A 135 -41.43 29.63 1.39
N GLU A 136 -40.18 29.59 0.93
CA GLU A 136 -39.00 29.68 1.78
C GLU A 136 -38.31 31.04 1.62
N ASP A 137 -37.47 31.38 2.59
CA ASP A 137 -36.76 32.65 2.64
C ASP A 137 -35.39 32.40 3.28
N ALA A 138 -34.33 32.68 2.53
CA ALA A 138 -32.93 32.61 2.95
C ALA A 138 -32.28 34.00 3.08
N GLY A 139 -33.07 35.08 3.12
CA GLY A 139 -32.57 36.45 3.24
C GLY A 139 -32.21 37.09 1.89
N ASP A 140 -31.59 36.32 1.00
CA ASP A 140 -31.19 36.74 -0.35
C ASP A 140 -31.93 35.94 -1.46
N PRO A 141 -32.10 36.50 -2.67
CA PRO A 141 -32.68 35.77 -3.80
C PRO A 141 -31.73 34.70 -4.34
N VAL A 142 -32.31 33.63 -4.89
CA VAL A 142 -31.56 32.65 -5.70
C VAL A 142 -31.14 33.30 -7.02
N LEU A 143 -29.84 33.41 -7.26
CA LEU A 143 -29.27 33.97 -8.48
C LEU A 143 -28.60 32.88 -9.32
N HIS A 144 -28.33 33.17 -10.59
CA HIS A 144 -27.71 32.19 -11.49
C HIS A 144 -26.42 31.60 -10.87
N ASP A 145 -25.54 32.44 -10.33
CA ASP A 145 -24.22 32.05 -9.79
C ASP A 145 -24.17 31.85 -8.26
N PHE A 146 -25.29 32.03 -7.56
CA PHE A 146 -25.32 32.02 -6.10
C PHE A 146 -26.62 31.43 -5.59
N ASN A 147 -26.51 30.38 -4.76
CA ASN A 147 -27.64 29.76 -4.10
C ASN A 147 -27.54 29.98 -2.59
N PRO A 148 -28.45 30.74 -1.96
CA PRO A 148 -28.39 31.04 -0.52
C PRO A 148 -28.91 29.90 0.37
N TYR A 149 -29.42 28.81 -0.21
CA TYR A 149 -29.97 27.68 0.55
C TYR A 149 -28.96 26.54 0.71
N LEU A 150 -28.25 26.20 -0.38
CA LEU A 150 -27.44 25.00 -0.44
C LEU A 150 -26.21 25.17 -1.32
N GLU A 151 -25.13 24.50 -0.92
CA GLU A 151 -23.91 24.36 -1.70
C GLU A 151 -23.59 22.87 -1.87
N LEU A 152 -23.50 22.37 -3.11
CA LEU A 152 -23.14 20.97 -3.35
C LEU A 152 -21.69 20.71 -2.88
N LYS A 153 -21.49 19.71 -2.01
CA LYS A 153 -20.19 19.34 -1.46
C LYS A 153 -19.68 18.02 -2.02
N SER A 154 -20.53 17.01 -2.05
CA SER A 154 -20.17 15.70 -2.58
C SER A 154 -21.27 15.13 -3.46
N LEU A 155 -20.84 14.34 -4.44
CA LEU A 155 -21.73 13.58 -5.28
C LEU A 155 -21.12 12.23 -5.62
N ARG A 156 -21.88 11.15 -5.41
CA ARG A 156 -21.50 9.81 -5.80
C ARG A 156 -22.64 9.11 -6.53
N LEU A 157 -22.29 8.15 -7.41
CA LEU A 157 -23.28 7.30 -8.06
C LEU A 157 -23.09 5.84 -7.63
N TYR A 158 -24.18 5.11 -7.45
CA TYR A 158 -24.17 3.68 -7.11
C TYR A 158 -25.33 2.94 -7.76
N GLU A 159 -25.20 1.62 -7.86
CA GLU A 159 -26.28 0.71 -8.30
C GLU A 159 -27.07 0.22 -7.10
N GLY A 160 -28.38 0.05 -7.24
CA GLY A 160 -29.21 -0.54 -6.18
C GLY A 160 -30.57 -1.07 -6.65
N PRO A 161 -31.30 -1.76 -5.75
CA PRO A 161 -32.70 -2.12 -5.95
C PRO A 161 -33.62 -0.89 -5.75
N PHE A 162 -34.91 -1.02 -6.06
CA PHE A 162 -35.89 0.08 -5.94
C PHE A 162 -35.97 0.71 -4.53
N ASP A 163 -35.80 -0.09 -3.47
CA ASP A 163 -35.90 0.38 -2.08
C ASP A 163 -34.65 1.12 -1.57
N ASP A 164 -33.68 1.40 -2.45
CA ASP A 164 -32.36 1.96 -2.10
C ASP A 164 -31.52 1.00 -1.22
N LEU A 165 -30.22 1.23 -1.13
CA LEU A 165 -29.29 0.48 -0.27
C LEU A 165 -28.95 1.26 0.99
N SER A 166 -28.66 0.55 2.07
CA SER A 166 -28.02 1.16 3.25
C SER A 166 -26.62 1.67 2.88
N GLU A 167 -26.12 2.70 3.58
CA GLU A 167 -24.85 3.33 3.24
C GLU A 167 -23.66 2.36 3.23
N GLU A 168 -23.65 1.38 4.16
CA GLU A 168 -22.60 0.36 4.27
C GLU A 168 -22.56 -0.62 3.10
N GLU A 169 -23.68 -0.79 2.38
CA GLU A 169 -23.81 -1.71 1.25
C GLU A 169 -23.53 -1.02 -0.09
N ARG A 170 -23.40 0.31 -0.11
CA ARG A 170 -23.22 1.08 -1.35
C ARG A 170 -21.81 0.90 -1.90
N HIS A 171 -21.77 0.49 -3.16
CA HIS A 171 -20.56 0.48 -3.97
C HIS A 171 -20.66 1.57 -5.03
N TYR A 172 -19.66 2.45 -5.08
CA TYR A 172 -19.71 3.64 -5.92
C TYR A 172 -18.98 3.44 -7.25
N TYR A 173 -19.62 3.87 -8.32
CA TYR A 173 -19.19 3.63 -9.69
C TYR A 173 -19.19 4.93 -10.51
N LYS A 174 -18.23 5.03 -11.43
CA LYS A 174 -18.23 6.06 -12.49
C LYS A 174 -18.76 5.53 -13.83
N ALA A 175 -18.79 4.21 -14.01
CA ALA A 175 -19.46 3.55 -15.13
C ALA A 175 -20.24 2.29 -14.66
N PHE A 176 -21.34 2.01 -15.33
CA PHE A 176 -22.35 1.02 -14.93
C PHE A 176 -22.46 -0.12 -15.95
N SER A 177 -22.64 -1.36 -15.48
CA SER A 177 -22.88 -2.50 -16.37
C SER A 177 -24.25 -2.43 -17.03
N ASN A 178 -24.31 -2.60 -18.35
CA ASN A 178 -25.56 -2.61 -19.10
C ASN A 178 -26.42 -3.84 -18.80
N GLU A 179 -25.80 -4.95 -18.37
CA GLU A 179 -26.51 -6.19 -18.07
C GLU A 179 -26.97 -6.22 -16.62
N GLU A 180 -26.15 -5.77 -15.69
CA GLU A 180 -26.39 -5.95 -14.25
C GLU A 180 -27.12 -4.78 -13.57
N THR A 181 -27.10 -3.58 -14.17
CA THR A 181 -27.65 -2.37 -13.53
C THR A 181 -29.18 -2.32 -13.53
N ARG A 182 -29.78 -2.14 -12.34
CA ARG A 182 -31.22 -1.88 -12.15
C ARG A 182 -31.52 -0.39 -12.06
N TYR A 183 -31.20 0.21 -10.91
CA TYR A 183 -31.32 1.64 -10.65
C TYR A 183 -29.94 2.25 -10.52
N ILE A 184 -29.78 3.44 -11.11
CA ILE A 184 -28.63 4.29 -10.87
C ILE A 184 -29.09 5.36 -9.90
N TYR A 185 -28.53 5.33 -8.70
CA TYR A 185 -28.76 6.33 -7.66
C TYR A 185 -27.65 7.37 -7.70
N GLY A 186 -28.05 8.63 -7.55
CA GLY A 186 -27.14 9.67 -7.10
C GLY A 186 -27.34 9.93 -5.61
N GLU A 187 -26.24 9.96 -4.89
CA GLU A 187 -26.15 10.44 -3.51
C GLU A 187 -25.53 11.82 -3.52
N PHE A 188 -26.23 12.79 -2.93
CA PHE A 188 -25.85 14.20 -2.95
C PHE A 188 -25.72 14.68 -1.52
N VAL A 189 -24.57 15.28 -1.22
CA VAL A 189 -24.34 15.95 0.07
C VAL A 189 -24.20 17.44 -0.19
N PHE A 190 -25.05 18.22 0.46
CA PHE A 190 -25.05 19.68 0.41
C PHE A 190 -24.65 20.25 1.76
N ARG A 191 -23.92 21.36 1.76
CA ARG A 191 -23.84 22.24 2.92
C ARG A 191 -25.11 23.09 2.95
N ASN A 192 -25.79 23.12 4.09
CA ASN A 192 -26.93 23.99 4.34
C ASN A 192 -26.41 25.41 4.62
N LEU A 193 -26.80 26.36 3.78
CA LEU A 193 -26.46 27.78 3.95
C LEU A 193 -27.58 28.56 4.66
N ASN A 194 -28.73 27.92 4.90
CA ASN A 194 -29.89 28.46 5.63
C ASN A 194 -30.17 27.60 6.88
N ASP A 195 -29.16 27.37 7.69
CA ASP A 195 -29.20 26.52 8.90
C ASP A 195 -29.87 27.20 10.11
N ASP A 196 -29.92 28.53 10.13
CA ASP A 196 -30.64 29.32 11.13
C ASP A 196 -32.15 29.00 11.22
N ASN A 197 -32.72 28.44 10.16
CA ASN A 197 -34.13 28.16 10.05
C ASN A 197 -34.39 26.73 9.56
N LYS A 198 -35.53 26.16 9.98
CA LYS A 198 -36.11 25.03 9.25
C LYS A 198 -36.66 25.50 7.89
N TRP A 199 -36.57 24.63 6.88
CA TRP A 199 -37.08 24.90 5.53
C TRP A 199 -37.34 23.59 4.76
N GLN A 200 -38.11 23.63 3.67
CA GLN A 200 -38.32 22.49 2.78
C GLN A 200 -37.36 22.54 1.59
N CYS A 201 -36.64 21.45 1.34
CA CYS A 201 -35.79 21.27 0.17
C CYS A 201 -36.50 20.37 -0.86
N GLU A 202 -36.72 20.87 -2.07
CA GLU A 202 -37.24 20.08 -3.21
C GLU A 202 -36.18 19.98 -4.30
N LEU A 203 -35.60 18.78 -4.45
CA LEU A 203 -34.55 18.49 -5.41
C LEU A 203 -35.10 17.64 -6.57
N PHE A 204 -34.75 18.05 -7.79
CA PHE A 204 -35.09 17.33 -9.02
C PHE A 204 -33.84 16.67 -9.59
N ALA A 205 -33.85 15.35 -9.69
CA ALA A 205 -32.83 14.54 -10.34
C ALA A 205 -33.35 14.07 -11.71
N LYS A 206 -32.74 14.55 -12.80
CA LYS A 206 -33.17 14.28 -14.18
C LYS A 206 -32.11 13.49 -14.93
N PHE A 207 -32.50 12.37 -15.51
CA PHE A 207 -31.60 11.47 -16.24
C PHE A 207 -31.81 11.64 -17.74
N TYR A 208 -30.72 11.90 -18.47
CA TYR A 208 -30.71 12.06 -19.93
C TYR A 208 -29.77 11.05 -20.57
N ASN A 209 -30.07 10.63 -21.80
CA ASN A 209 -29.11 9.90 -22.63
C ASN A 209 -28.22 10.85 -23.44
N GLY A 210 -27.26 10.29 -24.20
CA GLY A 210 -26.34 11.06 -25.04
C GLY A 210 -27.01 11.88 -26.15
N ALA A 211 -28.26 11.58 -26.51
CA ALA A 211 -29.07 12.36 -27.45
C ALA A 211 -29.84 13.51 -26.77
N ARG A 212 -29.64 13.74 -25.46
CA ARG A 212 -30.36 14.72 -24.63
C ARG A 212 -31.86 14.43 -24.48
N GLU A 213 -32.26 13.17 -24.64
CA GLU A 213 -33.63 12.74 -24.36
C GLU A 213 -33.79 12.47 -22.86
N LEU A 214 -34.83 13.04 -22.24
CA LEU A 214 -35.14 12.80 -20.83
C LEU A 214 -35.61 11.35 -20.65
N LYS A 215 -34.80 10.53 -20.00
CA LYS A 215 -35.10 9.13 -19.67
C LYS A 215 -36.01 9.03 -18.45
N GLY A 216 -35.76 9.86 -17.44
CA GLY A 216 -36.46 9.79 -16.17
C GLY A 216 -36.24 11.02 -15.30
N GLN A 217 -37.16 11.24 -14.36
CA GLN A 217 -37.05 12.30 -13.37
C GLN A 217 -37.52 11.75 -12.01
N VAL A 218 -36.78 12.10 -10.97
CA VAL A 218 -37.11 11.82 -9.58
C VAL A 218 -37.17 13.14 -8.82
N VAL A 219 -38.16 13.30 -7.97
CA VAL A 219 -38.33 14.49 -7.12
C VAL A 219 -38.21 14.05 -5.66
N ARG A 220 -37.33 14.72 -4.91
CA ARG A 220 -37.14 14.49 -3.47
C ARG A 220 -37.53 15.77 -2.72
N LEU A 221 -38.55 15.64 -1.88
CA LEU A 221 -38.96 16.69 -0.95
C LEU A 221 -38.53 16.28 0.46
N GLN A 222 -37.65 17.05 1.09
CA GLN A 222 -37.10 16.78 2.42
C GLN A 222 -37.25 18.01 3.31
N ASN A 223 -37.71 17.78 4.55
CA ASN A 223 -37.77 18.82 5.57
C ASN A 223 -36.42 18.94 6.27
N ILE A 224 -35.73 20.06 6.05
CA ILE A 224 -34.43 20.37 6.65
C ILE A 224 -34.64 20.99 8.03
N LYS A 225 -33.96 20.45 9.03
CA LYS A 225 -34.05 20.95 10.40
C LYS A 225 -33.20 22.20 10.58
N LYS A 226 -33.55 22.98 11.61
CA LYS A 226 -32.68 24.03 12.10
C LYS A 226 -31.37 23.39 12.61
N ASP A 227 -30.25 24.07 12.42
CA ASP A 227 -28.90 23.67 12.86
C ASP A 227 -28.38 22.39 12.15
N GLU A 228 -29.02 21.97 11.05
CA GLU A 228 -28.56 20.87 10.21
C GLU A 228 -27.55 21.39 9.19
N GLU A 229 -26.25 21.23 9.47
CA GLU A 229 -25.16 21.77 8.63
C GLU A 229 -25.04 21.07 7.26
N PHE A 230 -25.30 19.76 7.20
CA PHE A 230 -25.19 18.97 5.99
C PHE A 230 -26.48 18.23 5.67
N ILE A 231 -26.86 18.25 4.40
CA ILE A 231 -28.09 17.64 3.88
C ILE A 231 -27.68 16.51 2.94
N THR A 232 -28.10 15.29 3.24
CA THR A 232 -27.88 14.14 2.36
C THR A 232 -29.20 13.71 1.70
N ILE A 233 -29.21 13.68 0.37
CA ILE A 233 -30.37 13.26 -0.44
C ILE A 233 -29.92 12.17 -1.40
N THR A 234 -30.68 11.07 -1.49
CA THR A 234 -30.53 10.05 -2.53
C THR A 234 -31.66 10.11 -3.54
N ALA A 235 -31.35 10.03 -4.83
CA ALA A 235 -32.35 9.93 -5.89
C ALA A 235 -31.89 8.96 -6.97
N GLY A 236 -32.66 7.89 -7.17
CA GLY A 236 -32.35 6.86 -8.15
C GLY A 236 -33.47 6.63 -9.14
N TRP A 237 -33.09 6.41 -10.40
CA TRP A 237 -33.99 6.08 -11.48
C TRP A 237 -33.53 4.81 -12.20
N GLY A 238 -34.48 4.02 -12.67
CA GLY A 238 -34.22 2.75 -13.33
C GLY A 238 -35.40 1.81 -13.26
N SER A 239 -35.11 0.52 -13.31
CA SER A 239 -36.09 -0.57 -13.31
C SER A 239 -35.61 -1.70 -12.41
N ASN A 240 -36.54 -2.43 -11.79
CA ASN A 240 -36.22 -3.67 -11.06
C ASN A 240 -35.70 -4.79 -11.97
N VAL A 241 -35.82 -4.63 -13.28
CA VAL A 241 -35.35 -5.59 -14.28
C VAL A 241 -33.95 -5.18 -14.74
N LYS A 242 -32.98 -6.07 -14.50
CA LYS A 242 -31.61 -6.00 -15.03
C LYS A 242 -31.62 -5.91 -16.56
N GLY A 243 -30.66 -5.21 -17.16
CA GLY A 243 -30.61 -5.04 -18.61
C GLY A 243 -31.41 -3.86 -19.17
N SER A 244 -32.04 -3.03 -18.34
CA SER A 244 -32.86 -1.90 -18.82
C SER A 244 -32.06 -0.72 -19.36
N TRP A 245 -30.78 -0.64 -19.00
CA TRP A 245 -29.87 0.42 -19.45
C TRP A 245 -29.12 -0.02 -20.71
N ARG A 246 -29.16 0.82 -21.76
CA ARG A 246 -28.41 0.55 -23.00
C ARG A 246 -27.02 1.13 -22.89
N LYS A 247 -26.03 0.45 -23.50
CA LYS A 247 -24.67 0.97 -23.62
C LYS A 247 -24.67 2.38 -24.23
N GLY A 248 -23.91 3.29 -23.65
CA GLY A 248 -23.81 4.67 -24.09
C GLY A 248 -23.56 5.66 -22.97
N LYS A 249 -23.52 6.93 -23.33
CA LYS A 249 -23.29 8.04 -22.40
C LYS A 249 -24.61 8.58 -21.89
N TYR A 250 -24.64 8.92 -20.61
CA TYR A 250 -25.79 9.49 -19.93
C TYR A 250 -25.36 10.66 -19.06
N THR A 251 -26.32 11.49 -18.67
CA THR A 251 -26.10 12.58 -17.71
C THR A 251 -27.21 12.60 -16.69
N LEU A 252 -26.85 12.73 -15.42
CA LEU A 252 -27.76 13.10 -14.34
C LEU A 252 -27.65 14.62 -14.12
N GLU A 253 -28.77 15.34 -14.14
CA GLU A 253 -28.84 16.78 -13.83
C GLU A 253 -29.57 16.98 -12.51
N LEU A 254 -28.99 17.82 -11.65
CA LEU A 254 -29.59 18.25 -10.40
C LEU A 254 -30.16 19.65 -10.54
N VAL A 255 -31.45 19.82 -10.24
CA VAL A 255 -32.13 21.11 -10.32
C VAL A 255 -32.83 21.40 -8.98
N PHE A 256 -32.69 22.63 -8.50
CA PHE A 256 -33.33 23.15 -7.30
C PHE A 256 -33.86 24.55 -7.57
N MET A 257 -35.14 24.82 -7.27
CA MET A 257 -35.80 26.11 -7.55
C MET A 257 -35.52 26.65 -8.96
N ASP A 258 -35.65 25.79 -9.98
CA ASP A 258 -35.34 26.07 -11.40
C ASP A 258 -33.88 26.42 -11.73
N GLN A 259 -32.98 26.39 -10.76
CA GLN A 259 -31.53 26.52 -10.97
C GLN A 259 -30.90 25.14 -11.16
N LEU A 260 -30.12 24.98 -12.23
CA LEU A 260 -29.25 23.82 -12.41
C LEU A 260 -28.10 23.90 -11.39
N LEU A 261 -27.95 22.89 -10.54
CA LEU A 261 -26.88 22.81 -9.54
C LEU A 261 -25.65 22.08 -10.07
N ALA A 262 -25.87 20.97 -10.80
CA ALA A 262 -24.79 20.11 -11.30
C ALA A 262 -25.24 19.23 -12.47
N ILE A 263 -24.30 18.91 -13.36
CA ILE A 263 -24.44 17.88 -14.41
C ILE A 263 -23.39 16.80 -14.17
N ILE A 264 -23.82 15.55 -14.15
CA ILE A 264 -23.00 14.39 -13.85
C ILE A 264 -23.02 13.44 -15.04
N PRO A 265 -22.00 13.48 -15.92
CA PRO A 265 -21.82 12.45 -16.93
C PRO A 265 -21.48 11.10 -16.30
N PHE A 266 -22.10 10.04 -16.81
CA PHE A 266 -21.74 8.66 -16.52
C PHE A 266 -21.92 7.80 -17.76
N GLU A 267 -21.23 6.67 -17.81
CA GLU A 267 -21.30 5.74 -18.93
C GLU A 267 -21.94 4.42 -18.51
N VAL A 268 -22.71 3.83 -19.41
CA VAL A 268 -23.20 2.45 -19.29
C VAL A 268 -22.42 1.63 -20.32
N GLN A 269 -21.74 0.58 -19.86
CA GLN A 269 -20.84 -0.26 -20.64
C GLN A 269 -20.99 -1.74 -20.24
N GLU A 270 -20.07 -2.63 -20.61
CA GLU A 270 -20.15 -4.07 -20.27
C GLU A 270 -20.05 -4.30 -18.76
N ASP A 271 -18.99 -3.76 -18.17
CA ASP A 271 -18.65 -3.95 -16.76
C ASP A 271 -18.80 -2.66 -15.93
N PHE A 272 -18.98 -2.83 -14.63
CA PHE A 272 -18.88 -1.73 -13.68
C PHE A 272 -17.44 -1.19 -13.62
N GLU A 273 -17.30 0.13 -13.49
CA GLU A 273 -16.03 0.77 -13.20
C GLU A 273 -16.14 1.55 -11.88
N ILE A 274 -15.39 1.10 -10.88
CA ILE A 274 -15.38 1.70 -9.54
C ILE A 274 -14.77 3.11 -9.64
N GLY A 275 -15.40 4.07 -8.96
CA GLY A 275 -14.89 5.43 -8.87
C GLY A 275 -15.99 6.46 -8.70
N ILE A 276 -15.59 7.74 -8.76
CA ILE A 276 -16.48 8.88 -8.63
C ILE A 276 -16.50 9.61 -9.97
N PRO A 277 -17.69 9.83 -10.58
CA PRO A 277 -17.77 10.52 -11.85
C PRO A 277 -17.38 12.00 -11.70
N PRO A 278 -16.79 12.60 -12.74
CA PRO A 278 -16.55 14.04 -12.75
C PRO A 278 -17.90 14.78 -12.81
N VAL A 279 -17.98 15.91 -12.14
CA VAL A 279 -19.17 16.77 -12.05
C VAL A 279 -18.88 18.10 -12.74
N LYS A 280 -19.83 18.57 -13.56
CA LYS A 280 -19.81 19.91 -14.15
C LYS A 280 -20.76 20.81 -13.35
N LEU A 281 -20.18 21.80 -12.67
CA LEU A 281 -20.94 22.88 -12.04
C LEU A 281 -21.24 23.99 -13.07
N PRO A 282 -22.40 24.67 -13.02
CA PRO A 282 -22.76 25.68 -14.01
C PRO A 282 -21.76 26.83 -14.13
N HIS A 283 -21.12 27.22 -13.03
CA HIS A 283 -20.19 28.37 -12.96
C HIS A 283 -18.73 28.02 -13.23
N LYS A 284 -18.42 26.72 -13.40
CA LYS A 284 -17.05 26.24 -13.64
C LYS A 284 -16.93 25.71 -15.07
N LYS A 285 -15.89 26.16 -15.78
CA LYS A 285 -15.60 25.69 -17.15
C LYS A 285 -15.08 24.25 -17.18
N GLN A 286 -14.38 23.83 -16.13
CA GLN A 286 -13.78 22.50 -16.02
C GLN A 286 -14.66 21.58 -15.18
N MET A 287 -14.65 20.29 -15.52
CA MET A 287 -15.27 19.26 -14.68
C MET A 287 -14.35 18.96 -13.49
N MET A 288 -14.94 18.66 -12.35
CA MET A 288 -14.20 18.36 -11.12
C MET A 288 -14.75 17.11 -10.44
N VAL A 289 -13.90 16.34 -9.77
CA VAL A 289 -14.35 15.21 -8.96
C VAL A 289 -14.77 15.75 -7.59
N MET A 290 -16.03 15.54 -7.22
CA MET A 290 -16.59 15.98 -5.93
C MET A 290 -16.67 14.78 -4.97
N ALA A 291 -15.50 14.27 -4.61
CA ALA A 291 -15.40 13.16 -3.68
C ALA A 291 -15.93 13.54 -2.29
N PRO A 292 -16.51 12.61 -1.53
CA PRO A 292 -16.86 12.88 -0.14
C PRO A 292 -15.59 13.24 0.60
N ASP A 293 -15.65 14.32 1.36
CA ASP A 293 -14.82 14.38 2.55
C ASP A 293 -15.25 13.20 3.42
N GLU A 294 -14.33 12.28 3.72
CA GLU A 294 -14.60 11.14 4.62
C GLU A 294 -15.10 11.55 6.02
N ASP A 295 -15.25 12.84 6.32
CA ASP A 295 -15.88 13.35 7.54
C ASP A 295 -16.20 14.86 7.40
N LEU A 296 -17.39 15.21 6.87
CA LEU A 296 -17.86 16.62 6.78
C LEU A 296 -18.25 17.20 8.15
N SER A 297 -18.69 16.37 9.10
CA SER A 297 -19.04 16.78 10.47
C SER A 297 -17.84 17.02 11.39
N GLU A 298 -16.64 16.62 10.98
CA GLU A 298 -15.45 16.70 11.80
C GLU A 298 -14.82 18.09 11.68
N THR A 299 -14.84 18.87 12.76
CA THR A 299 -14.18 20.19 12.82
C THR A 299 -12.66 20.04 12.86
N PHE A 300 -11.93 21.15 12.63
CA PHE A 300 -10.48 21.17 12.82
C PHE A 300 -10.08 20.72 14.24
N GLU A 301 -10.83 21.17 15.25
CA GLU A 301 -10.70 20.77 16.64
C GLU A 301 -10.94 19.26 16.85
N ASP A 302 -11.90 18.67 16.14
CA ASP A 302 -12.17 17.22 16.24
C ASP A 302 -11.01 16.39 15.68
N VAL A 303 -10.42 16.79 14.54
CA VAL A 303 -9.25 16.11 13.98
C VAL A 303 -8.05 16.23 14.92
N LEU A 304 -7.85 17.40 15.54
CA LEU A 304 -6.83 17.58 16.56
C LEU A 304 -7.11 16.74 17.81
N SER A 305 -8.37 16.59 18.21
CA SER A 305 -8.77 15.72 19.31
C SER A 305 -8.45 14.26 19.00
N LYS A 306 -8.76 13.77 17.79
CA LYS A 306 -8.37 12.42 17.34
C LYS A 306 -6.84 12.23 17.30
N LEU A 307 -6.08 13.29 16.98
CA LEU A 307 -4.61 13.26 17.08
C LEU A 307 -4.19 13.10 18.55
N ASP A 308 -4.86 13.80 19.47
CA ASP A 308 -4.61 13.71 20.91
C ASP A 308 -4.98 12.36 21.51
N GLU A 309 -5.99 11.67 20.98
CA GLU A 309 -6.37 10.31 21.35
C GLU A 309 -5.32 9.25 21.01
N LEU A 310 -4.40 9.52 20.06
CA LEU A 310 -3.33 8.58 19.75
C LEU A 310 -2.51 8.26 21.01
N ILE A 311 -2.02 7.04 21.14
CA ILE A 311 -1.28 6.67 22.34
C ILE A 311 0.15 7.20 22.23
N GLY A 312 0.62 7.94 23.24
CA GLY A 312 1.99 8.47 23.30
C GLY A 312 2.22 9.66 22.36
N LEU A 313 3.44 9.77 21.81
CA LEU A 313 3.87 10.80 20.85
C LEU A 313 3.66 12.25 21.34
N SER A 314 3.71 12.50 22.65
CA SER A 314 3.34 13.80 23.24
C SER A 314 4.10 14.99 22.64
N GLU A 315 5.42 14.85 22.46
CA GLU A 315 6.25 15.92 21.89
C GLU A 315 5.94 16.16 20.41
N LEU A 316 5.72 15.08 19.65
CA LEU A 316 5.33 15.17 18.24
C LEU A 316 3.98 15.88 18.10
N LYS A 317 2.97 15.47 18.89
CA LYS A 317 1.63 16.09 18.87
C LYS A 317 1.69 17.57 19.19
N LYS A 318 2.52 17.95 20.17
CA LYS A 318 2.76 19.35 20.51
C LYS A 318 3.32 20.10 19.30
N ARG A 319 4.35 19.57 18.62
CA ARG A 319 4.92 20.20 17.42
C ARG A 319 3.93 20.30 16.25
N VAL A 320 3.10 19.28 16.04
CA VAL A 320 2.03 19.34 15.02
C VAL A 320 1.03 20.45 15.37
N ARG A 321 0.61 20.55 16.64
CA ARG A 321 -0.31 21.61 17.10
C ARG A 321 0.30 23.01 16.97
N ASP A 322 1.55 23.19 17.37
CA ASP A 322 2.25 24.46 17.29
C ASP A 322 2.37 24.93 15.83
N HIS A 323 2.68 24.00 14.91
CA HIS A 323 2.70 24.27 13.47
C HIS A 323 1.32 24.63 12.92
N ALA A 324 0.28 23.88 13.29
CA ALA A 324 -1.08 24.15 12.84
C ALA A 324 -1.57 25.54 13.30
N LYS A 325 -1.28 25.93 14.56
CA LYS A 325 -1.57 27.27 15.08
C LYS A 325 -0.81 28.37 14.35
N TYR A 326 0.46 28.12 14.01
CA TYR A 326 1.25 29.08 13.25
C TYR A 326 0.66 29.33 11.85
N ILE A 327 0.20 28.29 11.17
CA ILE A 327 -0.48 28.45 9.88
C ILE A 327 -1.80 29.21 10.02
N GLN A 328 -2.63 28.91 11.04
CA GLN A 328 -3.85 29.69 11.31
C GLN A 328 -3.54 31.18 11.52
N PHE A 329 -2.44 31.49 12.19
CA PHE A 329 -1.97 32.86 12.35
C PHE A 329 -1.57 33.51 11.01
N LEU A 330 -0.90 32.79 10.11
CA LEU A 330 -0.59 33.28 8.76
C LEU A 330 -1.85 33.54 7.93
N GLN A 331 -2.84 32.65 8.01
CA GLN A 331 -4.14 32.82 7.32
C GLN A 331 -4.87 34.06 7.85
N LEU A 332 -4.94 34.23 9.17
CA LEU A 332 -5.53 35.42 9.79
C LEU A 332 -4.83 36.72 9.35
N ARG A 333 -3.51 36.69 9.14
CA ARG A 333 -2.76 37.84 8.61
C ARG A 333 -3.12 38.13 7.15
N ARG A 334 -3.19 37.10 6.30
CA ARG A 334 -3.62 37.24 4.90
C ARG A 334 -5.05 37.80 4.81
N ASP A 335 -5.97 37.30 5.62
CA ASP A 335 -7.36 37.77 5.69
C ASP A 335 -7.46 39.25 6.12
N ARG A 336 -6.48 39.72 6.90
CA ARG A 336 -6.37 41.13 7.32
C ARG A 336 -5.55 42.00 6.36
N GLY A 337 -5.22 41.49 5.19
CA GLY A 337 -4.58 42.25 4.11
C GLY A 337 -3.07 42.43 4.25
N PHE A 338 -2.41 41.65 5.12
CA PHE A 338 -0.94 41.61 5.13
C PHE A 338 -0.43 40.81 3.93
N ALA A 339 0.53 41.38 3.18
CA ALA A 339 1.22 40.69 2.11
C ALA A 339 2.24 39.71 2.73
N GLU A 340 1.95 38.41 2.64
CA GLU A 340 2.89 37.33 2.95
C GLU A 340 3.40 36.78 1.61
N GLU A 341 4.65 37.07 1.27
CA GLU A 341 5.28 36.67 0.00
C GLU A 341 5.73 35.19 0.00
N GLU A 342 5.83 34.56 1.18
CA GLU A 342 6.25 33.17 1.32
C GLU A 342 5.06 32.19 1.39
N ASP A 343 5.20 31.05 0.71
CA ASP A 343 4.23 29.96 0.76
C ASP A 343 4.34 29.16 2.07
N ILE A 344 3.20 28.65 2.53
CA ILE A 344 3.11 27.86 3.76
C ILE A 344 3.75 26.49 3.49
N ASN A 345 4.92 26.25 4.10
CA ASN A 345 5.58 24.95 3.99
C ASN A 345 4.86 23.89 4.83
N ILE A 346 4.40 22.83 4.16
CA ILE A 346 3.75 21.65 4.75
C ILE A 346 4.49 20.33 4.45
N HIS A 347 5.63 20.39 3.74
CA HIS A 347 6.45 19.22 3.46
C HIS A 347 7.26 18.83 4.69
N SER A 348 7.29 17.54 5.01
CA SER A 348 7.89 17.09 6.28
C SER A 348 8.66 15.78 6.18
N VAL A 349 9.49 15.53 7.20
CA VAL A 349 10.31 14.32 7.33
C VAL A 349 9.96 13.60 8.62
N PHE A 350 9.65 12.32 8.51
CA PHE A 350 9.30 11.46 9.64
C PHE A 350 10.44 10.50 9.96
N ILE A 351 11.01 10.65 11.16
CA ILE A 351 12.17 9.89 11.60
C ILE A 351 11.78 8.94 12.73
N GLY A 352 11.90 7.64 12.53
CA GLY A 352 11.74 6.68 13.63
C GLY A 352 11.64 5.22 13.21
N ASN A 353 11.67 4.33 14.20
CA ASN A 353 11.64 2.88 14.01
C ASN A 353 10.29 2.40 13.42
N PRO A 354 10.19 1.14 12.95
CA PRO A 354 8.96 0.60 12.39
C PRO A 354 7.88 0.48 13.46
N GLY A 355 6.62 0.70 13.07
CA GLY A 355 5.48 0.56 13.98
C GLY A 355 5.35 1.65 15.05
N THR A 356 6.02 2.80 14.89
CA THR A 356 5.85 3.98 15.76
C THR A 356 4.66 4.87 15.36
N GLY A 357 3.93 4.53 14.29
CA GLY A 357 2.73 5.25 13.86
C GLY A 357 2.93 6.32 12.78
N LYS A 358 4.05 6.29 12.04
CA LYS A 358 4.36 7.25 10.96
C LYS A 358 3.23 7.43 9.94
N THR A 359 2.78 6.36 9.30
CA THR A 359 1.70 6.40 8.31
C THR A 359 0.38 6.89 8.92
N THR A 360 0.08 6.51 10.18
CA THR A 360 -1.12 6.98 10.89
C THR A 360 -1.10 8.49 11.12
N VAL A 361 0.04 9.04 11.58
CA VAL A 361 0.20 10.48 11.77
C VAL A 361 0.18 11.23 10.44
N ALA A 362 0.73 10.66 9.36
CA ALA A 362 0.66 11.25 8.02
C ALA A 362 -0.80 11.42 7.57
N GLY A 363 -1.66 10.43 7.83
CA GLY A 363 -3.11 10.53 7.59
C GLY A 363 -3.77 11.62 8.41
N MET A 364 -3.44 11.73 9.70
CA MET A 364 -3.96 12.81 10.54
C MET A 364 -3.51 14.20 10.04
N MET A 365 -2.25 14.33 9.65
CA MET A 365 -1.73 15.59 9.08
C MET A 365 -2.41 15.95 7.76
N GLY A 366 -2.68 14.97 6.87
CA GLY A 366 -3.46 15.19 5.66
C GLY A 366 -4.85 15.75 5.95
N LYS A 367 -5.56 15.16 6.93
CA LYS A 367 -6.86 15.67 7.39
C LYS A 367 -6.78 17.07 7.99
N ILE A 368 -5.77 17.34 8.82
CA ILE A 368 -5.53 18.67 9.42
C ILE A 368 -5.32 19.71 8.33
N TYR A 369 -4.41 19.47 7.38
CA TYR A 369 -4.10 20.39 6.30
C TYR A 369 -5.29 20.62 5.37
N LYS A 370 -6.12 19.59 5.17
CA LYS A 370 -7.39 19.73 4.46
C LYS A 370 -8.36 20.68 5.16
N LYS A 371 -8.58 20.50 6.46
CA LYS A 371 -9.46 21.38 7.25
C LYS A 371 -8.94 22.82 7.33
N MET A 372 -7.64 23.00 7.16
CA MET A 372 -7.01 24.32 7.07
C MET A 372 -7.05 24.89 5.64
N GLY A 373 -7.63 24.20 4.66
CA GLY A 373 -7.72 24.66 3.27
C GLY A 373 -6.39 24.63 2.50
N LEU A 374 -5.39 23.91 2.99
CA LEU A 374 -4.10 23.73 2.30
C LEU A 374 -4.11 22.54 1.34
N LEU A 375 -5.02 21.57 1.58
CA LEU A 375 -5.24 20.38 0.76
C LEU A 375 -6.72 20.22 0.43
N SER A 376 -7.06 19.74 -0.76
CA SER A 376 -8.44 19.58 -1.21
C SER A 376 -9.14 18.31 -0.71
N SER A 377 -8.40 17.23 -0.42
CA SER A 377 -8.93 15.90 -0.05
C SER A 377 -8.36 15.34 1.26
N GLY A 378 -7.09 15.59 1.59
CA GLY A 378 -6.41 15.11 2.80
C GLY A 378 -6.11 13.61 2.86
N HIS A 379 -6.33 12.86 1.78
CA HIS A 379 -6.00 11.43 1.69
C HIS A 379 -4.48 11.20 1.69
N VAL A 380 -4.04 9.96 1.88
CA VAL A 380 -2.61 9.59 1.84
C VAL A 380 -2.38 8.59 0.71
N HIS A 381 -1.45 8.90 -0.18
CA HIS A 381 -0.91 7.96 -1.15
C HIS A 381 0.48 7.52 -0.69
N GLU A 382 0.58 6.28 -0.21
CA GLU A 382 1.82 5.66 0.25
C GLU A 382 2.56 5.03 -0.94
N VAL A 383 3.84 5.33 -1.05
CA VAL A 383 4.75 4.84 -2.11
C VAL A 383 6.11 4.49 -1.52
N ASP A 384 6.83 3.59 -2.20
CA ASP A 384 8.23 3.32 -1.92
C ASP A 384 9.12 3.58 -3.16
N ARG A 385 10.40 3.16 -3.12
CA ARG A 385 11.33 3.32 -4.24
C ARG A 385 10.87 2.59 -5.51
N VAL A 386 10.25 1.41 -5.38
CA VAL A 386 9.82 0.57 -6.51
C VAL A 386 8.68 1.26 -7.27
N ASP A 387 7.82 1.97 -6.54
CA ASP A 387 6.71 2.72 -7.12
C ASP A 387 7.17 3.96 -7.88
N LEU A 388 8.23 4.63 -7.40
CA LEU A 388 8.71 5.91 -7.95
C LEU A 388 9.75 5.76 -9.05
N VAL A 389 10.55 4.69 -9.04
CA VAL A 389 11.66 4.52 -9.99
C VAL A 389 11.22 3.68 -11.21
N GLY A 390 11.48 4.20 -12.41
CA GLY A 390 11.20 3.52 -13.68
C GLY A 390 12.22 2.43 -14.00
N GLU A 391 11.78 1.40 -14.73
CA GLU A 391 12.65 0.28 -15.15
C GLU A 391 13.57 0.68 -16.32
N TYR A 392 13.19 1.74 -17.07
CA TYR A 392 13.88 2.24 -18.25
C TYR A 392 14.09 3.77 -18.18
N ILE A 393 15.13 4.26 -18.87
CA ILE A 393 15.42 5.70 -18.98
C ILE A 393 14.19 6.44 -19.51
N GLY A 394 13.78 7.50 -18.80
CA GLY A 394 12.63 8.32 -19.15
C GLY A 394 11.27 7.82 -18.61
N GLN A 395 11.22 6.69 -17.89
CA GLN A 395 9.99 6.21 -17.23
C GLN A 395 9.86 6.68 -15.77
N THR A 396 10.97 7.01 -15.10
CA THR A 396 10.98 7.53 -13.73
C THR A 396 10.16 8.82 -13.64
N ALA A 397 10.40 9.78 -14.54
CA ALA A 397 9.66 11.04 -14.52
C ALA A 397 8.13 10.88 -14.67
N PRO A 398 7.60 10.08 -15.62
CA PRO A 398 6.19 9.73 -15.67
C PRO A 398 5.65 9.07 -14.39
N LYS A 399 6.36 8.08 -13.82
CA LYS A 399 5.92 7.40 -12.59
C LYS A 399 5.83 8.34 -11.39
N VAL A 400 6.86 9.17 -11.17
CA VAL A 400 6.86 10.16 -10.08
C VAL A 400 5.72 11.15 -10.27
N LYS A 401 5.49 11.61 -11.51
CA LYS A 401 4.34 12.48 -11.81
C LYS A 401 3.00 11.78 -11.55
N GLU A 402 2.85 10.52 -11.96
CA GLU A 402 1.64 9.75 -11.69
C GLU A 402 1.39 9.58 -10.17
N ALA A 403 2.45 9.31 -9.40
CA ALA A 403 2.36 9.23 -7.94
C ALA A 403 1.99 10.59 -7.31
N ILE A 404 2.57 11.68 -7.82
CA ILE A 404 2.21 13.05 -7.41
C ILE A 404 0.74 13.34 -7.73
N GLU A 405 0.27 13.03 -8.94
CA GLU A 405 -1.13 13.24 -9.33
C GLU A 405 -2.09 12.39 -8.51
N LYS A 406 -1.74 11.14 -8.21
CA LYS A 406 -2.53 10.28 -7.32
C LYS A 406 -2.59 10.82 -5.89
N ALA A 407 -1.56 11.53 -5.45
CA ALA A 407 -1.48 12.15 -4.13
C ALA A 407 -2.04 13.59 -4.10
N ARG A 408 -2.37 14.17 -5.26
CA ARG A 408 -2.80 15.57 -5.38
C ARG A 408 -4.12 15.76 -4.64
N GLY A 409 -4.21 16.84 -3.87
CA GLY A 409 -5.25 17.03 -2.87
C GLY A 409 -4.95 16.39 -1.53
N GLY A 410 -3.84 15.68 -1.36
CA GLY A 410 -3.52 14.89 -0.19
C GLY A 410 -2.04 14.88 0.17
N VAL A 411 -1.60 13.75 0.70
CA VAL A 411 -0.24 13.51 1.17
C VAL A 411 0.42 12.45 0.31
N LEU A 412 1.53 12.78 -0.36
CA LEU A 412 2.46 11.81 -0.91
C LEU A 412 3.39 11.33 0.21
N PHE A 413 3.16 10.12 0.72
CA PHE A 413 3.95 9.53 1.78
C PHE A 413 4.97 8.55 1.20
N ILE A 414 6.26 8.90 1.29
CA ILE A 414 7.37 8.10 0.75
C ILE A 414 8.00 7.32 1.91
N ASP A 415 7.69 6.03 2.02
CA ASP A 415 8.33 5.17 3.02
C ASP A 415 9.74 4.75 2.59
N GLU A 416 10.62 4.55 3.57
CA GLU A 416 12.05 4.28 3.37
C GLU A 416 12.75 5.23 2.37
N ALA A 417 12.44 6.52 2.45
CA ALA A 417 12.88 7.55 1.50
C ALA A 417 14.41 7.66 1.36
N TYR A 418 15.18 7.28 2.39
CA TYR A 418 16.64 7.22 2.33
C TYR A 418 17.17 6.30 1.22
N SER A 419 16.36 5.34 0.77
CA SER A 419 16.70 4.47 -0.35
C SER A 419 16.86 5.25 -1.66
N LEU A 420 16.30 6.46 -1.78
CA LEU A 420 16.42 7.34 -2.96
C LEU A 420 17.77 8.07 -3.04
N ALA A 421 18.41 8.36 -1.90
CA ALA A 421 19.61 9.20 -1.80
C ALA A 421 20.91 8.39 -1.57
N ARG A 422 21.19 7.42 -2.45
CA ARG A 422 22.44 6.65 -2.36
C ARG A 422 23.63 7.54 -2.74
N THR A 423 24.60 7.65 -1.84
CA THR A 423 25.91 8.27 -2.09
C THR A 423 26.81 7.26 -2.81
N ASN A 424 27.07 7.47 -4.10
CA ASN A 424 28.36 7.35 -4.80
C ASN A 424 28.16 7.44 -6.33
N ASP A 425 29.19 7.91 -7.03
CA ASP A 425 29.34 8.27 -8.47
C ASP A 425 28.74 7.32 -9.54
N ASP A 426 27.45 7.00 -9.46
CA ASP A 426 26.71 6.33 -10.53
C ASP A 426 26.15 7.37 -11.49
N THR A 427 26.56 7.27 -12.76
CA THR A 427 26.05 8.07 -13.89
C THR A 427 24.59 7.73 -14.28
N LYS A 428 23.83 7.04 -13.41
CA LYS A 428 22.40 6.76 -13.61
C LYS A 428 21.58 7.40 -12.51
N ASP A 429 21.15 8.60 -12.83
CA ASP A 429 20.49 9.59 -11.98
C ASP A 429 19.11 9.20 -11.42
N PHE A 430 18.57 7.99 -11.58
CA PHE A 430 17.13 7.77 -11.36
C PHE A 430 16.61 8.12 -9.96
N GLY A 431 17.36 7.83 -8.89
CA GLY A 431 16.96 8.24 -7.53
C GLY A 431 17.10 9.76 -7.31
N ARG A 432 18.09 10.38 -7.95
CA ARG A 432 18.29 11.83 -7.95
C ARG A 432 17.25 12.54 -8.80
N GLU A 433 16.84 11.95 -9.92
CA GLU A 433 15.77 12.40 -10.81
C GLU A 433 14.44 12.44 -10.05
N VAL A 434 14.12 11.41 -9.26
CA VAL A 434 12.97 11.44 -8.34
C VAL A 434 13.11 12.63 -7.38
N ILE A 435 14.25 12.77 -6.70
CA ILE A 435 14.50 13.88 -5.76
C ILE A 435 14.37 15.25 -6.45
N GLU A 436 14.89 15.40 -7.66
CA GLU A 436 14.84 16.64 -8.44
C GLU A 436 13.42 16.99 -8.88
N ILE A 437 12.62 16.00 -9.30
CA ILE A 437 11.21 16.19 -9.64
C ILE A 437 10.40 16.56 -8.39
N LEU A 438 10.61 15.86 -7.27
CA LEU A 438 9.96 16.20 -6.00
C LEU A 438 10.35 17.61 -5.54
N MET A 439 11.64 17.98 -5.64
CA MET A 439 12.09 19.35 -5.29
C MET A 439 11.49 20.41 -6.20
N LYS A 440 11.37 20.12 -7.51
CA LYS A 440 10.72 21.01 -8.46
C LYS A 440 9.24 21.18 -8.12
N GLU A 441 8.54 20.11 -7.76
CA GLU A 441 7.14 20.17 -7.34
C GLU A 441 6.98 20.94 -6.03
N MET A 442 7.86 20.74 -5.05
CA MET A 442 7.86 21.49 -3.78
C MET A 442 8.16 22.99 -3.95
N SER A 443 8.86 23.38 -5.03
CA SER A 443 9.27 24.78 -5.23
C SER A 443 8.37 25.52 -6.22
N ASN A 444 7.89 24.85 -7.27
CA ASN A 444 7.20 25.47 -8.42
C ASN A 444 5.95 24.69 -8.85
N GLY A 445 5.49 23.71 -8.06
CA GLY A 445 4.29 22.92 -8.36
C GLY A 445 3.01 23.76 -8.24
N GLU A 446 1.89 23.19 -8.69
CA GLU A 446 0.57 23.86 -8.64
C GLU A 446 0.01 23.99 -7.21
N GLY A 447 0.72 23.50 -6.20
CA GLY A 447 0.27 23.40 -4.81
C GLY A 447 -0.65 22.19 -4.58
N ASP A 448 -1.47 22.26 -3.53
CA ASP A 448 -2.43 21.20 -3.17
C ASP A 448 -1.79 19.82 -2.92
N LEU A 449 -0.58 19.79 -2.35
CA LEU A 449 0.17 18.57 -2.10
C LEU A 449 1.09 18.71 -0.88
N ALA A 450 0.98 17.77 0.06
CA ALA A 450 1.98 17.60 1.11
C ALA A 450 2.89 16.40 0.76
N ILE A 451 4.20 16.56 0.93
CA ILE A 451 5.17 15.46 0.70
C ILE A 451 5.77 15.11 2.04
N ILE A 452 5.69 13.83 2.42
CA ILE A 452 6.22 13.32 3.68
C ILE A 452 7.23 12.21 3.38
N ALA A 453 8.49 12.44 3.70
CA ALA A 453 9.55 11.44 3.57
C ALA A 453 9.79 10.73 4.90
N ALA A 454 9.66 9.41 4.94
CA ALA A 454 9.78 8.62 6.16
C ALA A 454 10.94 7.62 6.12
N GLY A 455 11.53 7.33 7.29
CA GLY A 455 12.56 6.30 7.38
C GLY A 455 13.22 6.17 8.76
N TYR A 456 14.27 5.34 8.81
CA TYR A 456 15.05 5.11 10.02
C TYR A 456 15.93 6.32 10.40
N PRO A 457 16.20 6.53 11.70
CA PRO A 457 16.89 7.73 12.16
C PRO A 457 18.22 8.04 11.48
N LYS A 458 19.16 7.09 11.46
CA LYS A 458 20.50 7.37 10.96
C LYS A 458 20.49 7.62 9.46
N GLU A 459 19.69 6.85 8.74
CA GLU A 459 19.58 6.81 7.29
C GLU A 459 18.89 8.08 6.77
N MET A 460 17.88 8.58 7.47
CA MET A 460 17.21 9.84 7.10
C MET A 460 18.11 11.07 7.28
N TYR A 461 19.02 11.09 8.26
CA TYR A 461 20.03 12.14 8.32
C TYR A 461 20.99 12.10 7.13
N HIS A 462 21.34 10.91 6.62
CA HIS A 462 22.12 10.80 5.38
C HIS A 462 21.33 11.29 4.16
N PHE A 463 20.06 10.92 4.05
CA PHE A 463 19.15 11.39 3.01
C PHE A 463 19.07 12.93 2.94
N LEU A 464 18.82 13.59 4.08
CA LEU A 464 18.68 15.05 4.14
C LEU A 464 19.99 15.80 3.83
N ASN A 465 21.14 15.20 4.15
CA ASN A 465 22.45 15.79 3.87
C ASN A 465 22.98 15.45 2.46
N SER A 466 22.28 14.60 1.70
CA SER A 466 22.69 14.22 0.33
C SER A 466 22.56 15.36 -0.67
N ASN A 467 21.62 16.28 -0.45
CA ASN A 467 21.40 17.45 -1.29
C ASN A 467 20.98 18.65 -0.42
N PRO A 468 21.68 19.80 -0.49
CA PRO A 468 21.30 21.01 0.22
C PRO A 468 19.86 21.47 -0.03
N GLY A 469 19.32 21.20 -1.23
CA GLY A 469 17.94 21.47 -1.60
C GLY A 469 16.93 20.72 -0.72
N LEU A 470 17.17 19.44 -0.43
CA LEU A 470 16.30 18.64 0.44
C LEU A 470 16.18 19.25 1.83
N LYS A 471 17.30 19.65 2.43
CA LYS A 471 17.32 20.27 3.76
C LYS A 471 16.55 21.60 3.81
N SER A 472 16.54 22.34 2.71
CA SER A 472 15.82 23.62 2.61
C SER A 472 14.31 23.42 2.43
N ARG A 473 13.87 22.42 1.65
CA ARG A 473 12.43 22.18 1.39
C ARG A 473 11.77 21.37 2.50
N PHE A 474 12.51 20.44 3.11
CA PHE A 474 12.08 19.68 4.29
C PHE A 474 12.58 20.30 5.58
N ASN A 475 12.03 21.46 5.95
CA ASN A 475 12.38 22.13 7.22
C ASN A 475 11.56 21.60 8.42
N LEU A 476 10.45 20.90 8.20
CA LEU A 476 9.65 20.24 9.23
C LEU A 476 10.13 18.81 9.43
N THR A 477 10.80 18.54 10.55
CA THR A 477 11.22 17.18 10.92
C THR A 477 10.50 16.73 12.19
N TYR A 478 9.80 15.60 12.12
CA TYR A 478 9.09 14.97 13.24
C TYR A 478 9.78 13.67 13.64
N GLU A 479 10.13 13.56 14.93
CA GLU A 479 10.75 12.36 15.49
C GLU A 479 9.70 11.47 16.15
N PHE A 480 9.77 10.19 15.84
CA PHE A 480 8.90 9.13 16.33
C PHE A 480 9.70 8.20 17.23
N PRO A 481 9.77 8.48 18.55
CA PRO A 481 10.47 7.63 19.50
C PRO A 481 9.79 6.26 19.62
N ASP A 482 10.54 5.26 20.10
CA ASP A 482 9.94 3.99 20.50
C ASP A 482 8.91 4.21 21.61
N PHE A 483 7.78 3.52 21.53
CA PHE A 483 6.76 3.59 22.58
C PHE A 483 7.26 2.98 23.88
N MET A 484 6.99 3.66 24.98
CA MET A 484 7.28 3.16 26.32
C MET A 484 6.44 1.91 26.62
N PRO A 485 6.89 0.99 27.51
CA PRO A 485 6.14 -0.23 27.83
C PRO A 485 4.68 0.03 28.24
N GLN A 486 4.44 1.14 28.94
CA GLN A 486 3.11 1.58 29.37
C GLN A 486 2.22 1.98 28.18
N GLU A 487 2.82 2.61 27.16
CA GLU A 487 2.15 3.01 25.93
C GLU A 487 1.87 1.78 25.05
N LEU A 488 2.85 0.88 24.92
CA LEU A 488 2.67 -0.42 24.25
C LEU A 488 1.55 -1.25 24.90
N ALA A 489 1.43 -1.22 26.23
CA ALA A 489 0.32 -1.88 26.94
C ALA A 489 -1.04 -1.25 26.65
N LYS A 490 -1.12 0.08 26.53
CA LYS A 490 -2.34 0.77 26.07
C LYS A 490 -2.66 0.40 24.62
N ILE A 491 -1.64 0.32 23.74
CA ILE A 491 -1.80 -0.13 22.34
C ILE A 491 -2.32 -1.56 22.31
N ALA A 492 -1.90 -2.42 23.25
CA ALA A 492 -2.41 -3.79 23.36
C ALA A 492 -3.92 -3.80 23.67
N MET A 493 -4.39 -2.95 24.59
CA MET A 493 -5.83 -2.83 24.88
C MET A 493 -6.62 -2.31 23.68
N TYR A 494 -6.08 -1.31 22.96
CA TYR A 494 -6.68 -0.80 21.73
C TYR A 494 -6.79 -1.89 20.65
N ALA A 495 -5.72 -2.64 20.43
CA ALA A 495 -5.68 -3.75 19.47
C ALA A 495 -6.64 -4.89 19.85
N CYS A 496 -6.85 -5.15 21.14
CA CYS A 496 -7.86 -6.12 21.61
C CYS A 496 -9.27 -5.70 21.17
N GLY A 497 -9.64 -4.44 21.37
CA GLY A 497 -10.94 -3.89 20.94
C GLY A 497 -11.16 -4.06 19.43
N ARG A 498 -10.16 -3.70 18.62
CA ARG A 498 -10.21 -3.86 17.15
C ARG A 498 -10.37 -5.31 16.68
N LYS A 499 -9.81 -6.27 17.42
CA LYS A 499 -9.83 -7.70 17.06
C LYS A 499 -11.02 -8.45 17.64
N GLY A 500 -11.89 -7.77 18.40
CA GLY A 500 -13.05 -8.36 19.06
C GLY A 500 -12.67 -9.30 20.21
N VAL A 501 -11.53 -9.07 20.86
CA VAL A 501 -11.03 -9.92 21.96
C VAL A 501 -10.86 -9.13 23.26
N LYS A 502 -10.90 -9.81 24.39
CA LYS A 502 -10.70 -9.26 25.74
C LYS A 502 -9.64 -10.09 26.46
N LEU A 503 -8.79 -9.42 27.24
CA LEU A 503 -7.78 -10.09 28.06
C LEU A 503 -8.30 -10.27 29.49
N THR A 504 -8.24 -11.49 30.02
CA THR A 504 -8.38 -11.71 31.46
C THR A 504 -7.27 -10.99 32.23
N ARG A 505 -7.46 -10.76 33.53
CA ARG A 505 -6.44 -10.14 34.39
C ARG A 505 -5.08 -10.83 34.30
N GLY A 506 -5.06 -12.17 34.29
CA GLY A 506 -3.81 -12.94 34.17
C GLY A 506 -3.15 -12.80 32.80
N ALA A 507 -3.93 -12.80 31.72
CA ALA A 507 -3.43 -12.58 30.37
C ALA A 507 -2.83 -11.18 30.19
N LYS A 508 -3.52 -10.16 30.72
CA LYS A 508 -3.05 -8.76 30.67
C LYS A 508 -1.69 -8.59 31.34
N LEU A 509 -1.53 -9.08 32.57
CA LEU A 509 -0.25 -9.01 33.29
C LEU A 509 0.88 -9.71 32.51
N LYS A 510 0.57 -10.86 31.90
CA LYS A 510 1.56 -11.57 31.10
C LYS A 510 1.95 -10.79 29.84
N VAL A 511 0.98 -10.23 29.11
CA VAL A 511 1.25 -9.37 27.95
C VAL A 511 2.12 -8.17 28.33
N GLU A 512 1.85 -7.51 29.48
CA GLU A 512 2.65 -6.39 29.98
C GLU A 512 4.09 -6.79 30.33
N GLU A 513 4.29 -7.98 30.93
CA GLU A 513 5.62 -8.56 31.20
C GLU A 513 6.40 -8.76 29.89
N LEU A 514 5.78 -9.38 28.88
CA LEU A 514 6.40 -9.67 27.58
C LEU A 514 6.76 -8.40 26.81
N ILE A 515 5.89 -7.39 26.86
CA ILE A 515 6.16 -6.05 26.31
C ILE A 515 7.38 -5.43 26.99
N THR A 516 7.46 -5.52 28.32
CA THR A 516 8.58 -4.96 29.08
C THR A 516 9.90 -5.66 28.76
N GLU A 517 9.89 -6.99 28.64
CA GLU A 517 11.06 -7.76 28.23
C GLU A 517 11.53 -7.42 26.82
N ALA A 518 10.61 -7.36 25.86
CA ALA A 518 10.91 -7.00 24.48
C ALA A 518 11.50 -5.59 24.39
N PHE A 519 10.94 -4.63 25.12
CA PHE A 519 11.47 -3.27 25.19
C PHE A 519 12.88 -3.19 25.80
N ARG A 520 13.19 -4.03 26.80
CA ARG A 520 14.54 -4.10 27.40
C ARG A 520 15.59 -4.68 26.45
N LYS A 521 15.20 -5.66 25.63
CA LYS A 521 16.08 -6.32 24.65
C LYS A 521 16.09 -5.65 23.28
N ARG A 522 15.38 -4.53 23.13
CA ARG A 522 15.15 -3.88 21.84
C ARG A 522 16.45 -3.39 21.21
N ASP A 523 16.48 -3.40 19.90
CA ASP A 523 17.54 -2.84 19.08
C ASP A 523 16.99 -1.71 18.18
N ARG A 524 17.75 -1.33 17.16
CA ARG A 524 17.40 -0.25 16.23
C ARG A 524 16.27 -0.61 15.27
N THR A 525 15.80 -1.86 15.25
CA THR A 525 14.75 -2.33 14.35
C THR A 525 13.50 -2.77 15.11
N PHE A 526 13.37 -2.34 16.37
CA PHE A 526 12.24 -2.68 17.22
C PHE A 526 10.89 -2.29 16.59
N GLY A 527 9.99 -3.28 16.49
CA GLY A 527 8.73 -3.14 15.75
C GLY A 527 7.60 -2.38 16.46
N ASN A 528 7.80 -1.92 17.70
CA ASN A 528 6.83 -1.07 18.43
C ASN A 528 5.38 -1.60 18.39
N ALA A 529 4.41 -0.84 17.85
CA ALA A 529 3.03 -1.29 17.75
C ALA A 529 2.91 -2.57 16.91
N ARG A 530 3.69 -2.74 15.84
CA ARG A 530 3.67 -3.99 15.03
C ARG A 530 3.98 -5.21 15.90
N PHE A 531 4.93 -5.10 16.83
CA PHE A 531 5.23 -6.17 17.79
C PHE A 531 4.02 -6.49 18.68
N VAL A 532 3.31 -5.47 19.20
CA VAL A 532 2.13 -5.67 20.04
C VAL A 532 0.97 -6.31 19.25
N PHE A 533 0.75 -5.86 18.01
CA PHE A 533 -0.28 -6.43 17.14
C PHE A 533 -0.01 -7.90 16.82
N ASP A 534 1.25 -8.25 16.55
CA ASP A 534 1.69 -9.64 16.32
C ASP A 534 1.52 -10.49 17.59
N LEU A 535 1.95 -9.97 18.75
CA LEU A 535 1.78 -10.63 20.04
C LEU A 535 0.30 -10.99 20.31
N LEU A 536 -0.62 -10.07 20.01
CA LEU A 536 -2.06 -10.29 20.19
C LEU A 536 -2.70 -11.17 19.11
N GLU A 537 -2.20 -11.16 17.87
CA GLU A 537 -2.62 -12.16 16.87
C GLU A 537 -2.32 -13.57 17.38
N ARG A 538 -1.10 -13.80 17.88
CA ARG A 538 -0.71 -15.10 18.45
C ARG A 538 -1.60 -15.50 19.62
N ALA A 539 -2.00 -14.54 20.45
CA ALA A 539 -2.95 -14.75 21.55
C ALA A 539 -4.29 -15.27 21.05
N LYS A 540 -4.81 -14.62 20.02
CA LYS A 540 -6.10 -14.93 19.42
C LYS A 540 -6.09 -16.29 18.71
N ILE A 541 -4.98 -16.64 18.06
CA ILE A 541 -4.77 -17.97 17.48
C ILE A 541 -4.82 -19.03 18.59
N ASN A 542 -4.09 -18.83 19.69
CA ASN A 542 -4.09 -19.76 20.83
C ASN A 542 -5.47 -19.89 21.49
N LEU A 543 -6.21 -18.77 21.61
CA LEU A 543 -7.62 -18.78 22.02
C LEU A 543 -8.46 -19.68 21.10
N GLY A 544 -8.36 -19.49 19.78
CA GLY A 544 -9.07 -20.32 18.80
C GLY A 544 -8.74 -21.81 18.95
N LEU A 545 -7.45 -22.15 19.07
CA LEU A 545 -6.99 -23.52 19.29
C LEU A 545 -7.52 -24.12 20.59
N ARG A 546 -7.55 -23.34 21.68
CA ARG A 546 -8.11 -23.78 22.97
C ARG A 546 -9.61 -24.06 22.86
N ILE A 547 -10.37 -23.19 22.19
CA ILE A 547 -11.81 -23.39 22.00
C ILE A 547 -12.09 -24.63 21.15
N MET A 548 -11.38 -24.80 20.04
CA MET A 548 -11.57 -25.93 19.12
C MET A 548 -11.20 -27.29 19.70
N ARG A 549 -10.47 -27.34 20.83
CA ARG A 549 -10.18 -28.59 21.55
C ARG A 549 -11.35 -29.08 22.43
N LYS A 550 -12.39 -28.28 22.65
CA LYS A 550 -13.58 -28.69 23.40
C LYS A 550 -14.44 -29.61 22.54
N ARG A 551 -14.98 -30.68 23.14
CA ARG A 551 -15.83 -31.66 22.43
C ARG A 551 -17.25 -31.13 22.15
N ASP A 552 -17.76 -30.25 23.00
CA ASP A 552 -19.11 -29.68 22.88
C ASP A 552 -19.06 -28.22 22.44
N LEU A 553 -18.84 -28.00 21.13
CA LEU A 553 -18.79 -26.66 20.54
C LEU A 553 -20.15 -25.92 20.59
N GLU A 554 -21.25 -26.67 20.69
CA GLU A 554 -22.62 -26.12 20.78
C GLU A 554 -22.88 -25.35 22.09
N GLN A 555 -22.07 -25.58 23.14
CA GLN A 555 -22.21 -24.90 24.44
C GLN A 555 -21.26 -23.72 24.62
N VAL A 556 -20.48 -23.36 23.59
CA VAL A 556 -19.51 -22.26 23.66
C VAL A 556 -20.24 -20.93 23.52
N ASN A 557 -20.20 -20.10 24.59
CA ASN A 557 -20.85 -18.80 24.58
C ASN A 557 -19.97 -17.73 23.88
N ILE A 558 -20.61 -16.65 23.42
CA ILE A 558 -19.96 -15.54 22.68
C ILE A 558 -18.80 -14.93 23.48
N ASP A 559 -18.95 -14.78 24.81
CA ASP A 559 -17.91 -14.17 25.64
C ASP A 559 -16.64 -15.04 25.73
N SER A 560 -16.79 -16.36 25.71
CA SER A 560 -15.65 -17.29 25.69
C SER A 560 -14.91 -17.30 24.35
N LEU A 561 -15.60 -17.00 23.24
CA LEU A 561 -14.99 -16.81 21.92
C LEU A 561 -14.17 -15.51 21.81
N ALA A 562 -14.46 -14.54 22.69
CA ALA A 562 -13.75 -13.27 22.75
C ALA A 562 -12.67 -13.22 23.85
N THR A 563 -12.65 -14.14 24.82
CA THR A 563 -11.83 -13.99 26.03
C THR A 563 -10.51 -14.77 25.97
N ILE A 564 -9.41 -14.01 25.83
CA ILE A 564 -8.03 -14.49 25.93
C ILE A 564 -7.66 -14.66 27.42
N THR A 565 -7.29 -15.88 27.78
CA THR A 565 -6.84 -16.23 29.14
C THR A 565 -5.33 -16.26 29.23
N ARG A 566 -4.80 -16.37 30.46
CA ARG A 566 -3.35 -16.45 30.68
C ARG A 566 -2.72 -17.63 29.94
N GLU A 567 -3.41 -18.76 29.85
CA GLU A 567 -2.93 -19.95 29.12
C GLU A 567 -2.65 -19.65 27.64
N ASP A 568 -3.48 -18.82 27.00
CA ASP A 568 -3.30 -18.47 25.59
C ASP A 568 -2.05 -17.60 25.38
N VAL A 569 -1.62 -16.88 26.42
CA VAL A 569 -0.44 -15.99 26.41
C VAL A 569 0.81 -16.73 26.85
N ASP A 570 0.72 -17.60 27.85
CA ASP A 570 1.84 -18.42 28.32
C ASP A 570 2.28 -19.44 27.23
N ASN A 571 1.34 -19.92 26.41
CA ASN A 571 1.62 -20.78 25.26
C ASN A 571 2.04 -20.01 24.00
N MET A 572 2.35 -18.72 24.10
CA MET A 572 2.90 -17.98 22.97
C MET A 572 4.39 -18.24 22.86
N ASP A 573 4.78 -18.90 21.78
CA ASP A 573 6.13 -18.78 21.26
C ASP A 573 6.27 -17.37 20.65
N ILE A 574 6.65 -16.36 21.45
CA ILE A 574 6.80 -14.95 21.02
C ILE A 574 7.96 -14.80 20.04
N TYR A 575 8.96 -15.64 20.19
CA TYR A 575 9.91 -15.95 19.13
C TYR A 575 9.33 -17.16 18.41
N PRO A 576 9.15 -17.13 17.08
CA PRO A 576 8.59 -18.27 16.38
C PRO A 576 9.50 -19.49 16.61
N VAL A 577 9.12 -20.34 17.56
CA VAL A 577 9.56 -21.72 17.53
C VAL A 577 8.66 -22.35 16.49
N LYS A 578 9.00 -22.12 15.21
CA LYS A 578 8.48 -22.95 14.12
C LYS A 578 8.59 -24.38 14.63
N PHE A 579 7.48 -25.10 14.71
CA PHE A 579 7.49 -26.51 15.07
C PHE A 579 8.26 -27.22 13.97
N ARG A 580 9.56 -27.30 14.16
CA ARG A 580 10.44 -28.09 13.32
C ARG A 580 10.34 -29.49 13.88
N PRO A 581 10.16 -30.51 13.04
CA PRO A 581 10.30 -31.87 13.51
C PRO A 581 11.59 -31.94 14.34
N LYS A 582 11.52 -32.51 15.54
CA LYS A 582 12.74 -32.82 16.30
C LYS A 582 13.46 -33.94 15.54
N ILE A 583 14.23 -33.55 14.53
CA ILE A 583 15.05 -34.47 13.76
C ILE A 583 16.13 -34.96 14.74
N PRO A 584 16.16 -36.27 15.06
CA PRO A 584 17.19 -36.82 15.92
C PRO A 584 18.56 -36.67 15.25
N VAL A 585 19.61 -36.60 16.05
CA VAL A 585 20.97 -36.59 15.53
C VAL A 585 21.25 -37.94 14.87
N ASP A 586 21.60 -37.93 13.59
CA ASP A 586 22.09 -39.11 12.88
C ASP A 586 23.59 -39.29 13.17
N ASN A 587 23.87 -40.04 14.23
CA ASN A 587 25.25 -40.30 14.67
C ASN A 587 26.08 -41.02 13.59
N LYS A 588 25.47 -41.85 12.73
CA LYS A 588 26.22 -42.55 11.68
C LYS A 588 26.69 -41.57 10.62
N LEU A 589 25.78 -40.72 10.15
CA LEU A 589 26.10 -39.68 9.17
C LEU A 589 27.09 -38.65 9.74
N LEU A 590 26.97 -38.32 11.03
CA LEU A 590 27.87 -37.38 11.70
C LEU A 590 29.30 -37.92 11.72
N ILE A 591 29.49 -39.17 12.16
CA ILE A 591 30.81 -39.82 12.22
C ILE A 591 31.42 -39.91 10.82
N SER A 592 30.67 -40.35 9.81
CA SER A 592 31.19 -40.46 8.45
C SER A 592 31.56 -39.10 7.84
N SER A 593 30.75 -38.06 8.10
CA SER A 593 31.01 -36.70 7.57
C SER A 593 32.19 -36.03 8.28
N MET A 594 32.38 -36.29 9.58
CA MET A 594 33.57 -35.83 10.31
C MET A 594 34.83 -36.55 9.83
N ALA A 595 34.77 -37.86 9.60
CA ALA A 595 35.88 -38.59 9.00
C ALA A 595 36.23 -38.07 7.59
N GLU A 596 35.24 -37.70 6.78
CA GLU A 596 35.45 -37.06 5.47
C GLU A 596 36.17 -35.70 5.60
N LEU A 597 35.83 -34.91 6.62
CA LEU A 597 36.51 -33.65 6.94
C LEU A 597 37.96 -33.88 7.39
N ASP A 598 38.19 -34.84 8.28
CA ASP A 598 39.50 -35.12 8.86
C ASP A 598 40.49 -35.68 7.81
N GLN A 599 39.98 -36.37 6.78
CA GLN A 599 40.76 -36.86 5.63
C GLN A 599 41.22 -35.76 4.66
N LEU A 600 40.72 -34.53 4.78
CA LEU A 600 41.22 -33.41 4.00
C LEU A 600 42.63 -33.04 4.47
N ILE A 601 43.52 -32.76 3.51
CA ILE A 601 44.90 -32.35 3.81
C ILE A 601 44.88 -30.91 4.31
N GLY A 602 45.58 -30.63 5.40
CA GLY A 602 45.71 -29.29 5.98
C GLY A 602 44.47 -28.74 6.67
N MET A 603 44.31 -27.41 6.65
CA MET A 603 43.14 -26.65 7.16
C MET A 603 42.75 -26.93 8.62
N GLU A 604 43.73 -27.24 9.47
CA GLU A 604 43.54 -27.59 10.88
C GLU A 604 42.72 -26.55 11.70
N PRO A 605 42.89 -25.22 11.52
CA PRO A 605 42.05 -24.25 12.21
C PRO A 605 40.55 -24.41 11.89
N ILE A 606 40.23 -24.72 10.63
CA ILE A 606 38.85 -24.91 10.16
C ILE A 606 38.28 -26.21 10.70
N LYS A 607 39.05 -27.30 10.65
CA LYS A 607 38.64 -28.60 11.20
C LYS A 607 38.29 -28.44 12.68
N LYS A 608 39.16 -27.80 13.45
CA LYS A 608 38.93 -27.51 14.87
C LYS A 608 37.64 -26.72 15.11
N GLU A 609 37.41 -25.65 14.35
CA GLU A 609 36.20 -24.82 14.50
C GLU A 609 34.90 -25.57 14.13
N ILE A 610 34.96 -26.51 13.19
CA ILE A 610 33.81 -27.37 12.83
C ILE A 610 33.57 -28.45 13.89
N HIS A 611 34.63 -29.07 14.43
CA HIS A 611 34.53 -30.01 15.55
C HIS A 611 33.91 -29.36 16.78
N GLU A 612 34.44 -28.20 17.20
CA GLU A 612 33.90 -27.43 18.33
C GLU A 612 32.42 -27.07 18.12
N LEU A 613 32.04 -26.66 16.91
CA LEU A 613 30.64 -26.39 16.58
C LEU A 613 29.78 -27.66 16.74
N ALA A 614 30.21 -28.79 16.20
CA ALA A 614 29.43 -30.01 16.26
C ALA A 614 29.27 -30.54 17.69
N GLU A 615 30.31 -30.45 18.52
CA GLU A 615 30.24 -30.79 19.95
C GLU A 615 29.26 -29.88 20.68
N LEU A 616 29.36 -28.56 20.49
CA LEU A 616 28.48 -27.58 21.11
C LEU A 616 27.02 -27.78 20.68
N VAL A 617 26.76 -28.01 19.39
CA VAL A 617 25.42 -28.28 18.87
C VAL A 617 24.86 -29.58 19.46
N THR A 618 25.67 -30.64 19.53
CA THR A 618 25.26 -31.93 20.10
C THR A 618 24.91 -31.78 21.58
N TYR A 619 25.72 -31.04 22.35
CA TYR A 619 25.44 -30.72 23.74
C TYR A 619 24.16 -29.89 23.90
N TYR A 620 23.97 -28.83 23.10
CA TYR A 620 22.76 -28.01 23.15
C TYR A 620 21.51 -28.84 22.85
N ARG A 621 21.60 -29.79 21.90
CA ARG A 621 20.55 -30.76 21.60
C ARG A 621 20.26 -31.69 22.78
N SER A 622 21.30 -32.24 23.42
CA SER A 622 21.12 -33.18 24.54
C SER A 622 20.49 -32.54 25.77
N VAL A 623 20.74 -31.26 26.01
CA VAL A 623 20.12 -30.49 27.12
C VAL A 623 18.82 -29.79 26.73
N GLY A 624 18.29 -30.04 25.53
CA GLY A 624 17.02 -29.48 25.05
C GLY A 624 17.04 -27.98 24.75
N LYS A 625 18.21 -27.36 24.59
CA LYS A 625 18.36 -25.95 24.21
C LYS A 625 18.19 -25.77 22.70
N SER A 626 17.66 -24.62 22.30
CA SER A 626 17.51 -24.26 20.89
C SER A 626 18.86 -23.92 20.26
N VAL A 627 19.30 -24.72 19.30
CA VAL A 627 20.54 -24.48 18.53
C VAL A 627 20.43 -23.19 17.69
N LEU A 628 19.29 -22.98 17.04
CA LEU A 628 19.09 -21.91 16.05
C LEU A 628 18.98 -20.50 16.65
N ASN A 629 18.68 -20.44 17.96
CA ASN A 629 18.64 -19.20 18.72
C ASN A 629 19.99 -18.90 19.40
N SER A 630 20.87 -19.89 19.49
CA SER A 630 22.17 -19.78 20.17
C SER A 630 23.35 -19.71 19.21
N PHE A 631 23.18 -20.20 17.99
CA PHE A 631 24.21 -20.16 16.95
C PHE A 631 23.64 -19.53 15.68
N ASN A 632 24.41 -18.65 15.08
CA ASN A 632 24.18 -18.23 13.72
C ASN A 632 24.94 -19.18 12.79
N LEU A 633 24.23 -19.69 11.78
CA LEU A 633 24.67 -20.81 10.96
C LEU A 633 24.87 -20.40 9.50
N HIS A 634 24.62 -19.13 9.17
CA HIS A 634 25.09 -18.54 7.92
C HIS A 634 26.60 -18.35 8.02
N THR A 635 27.34 -18.70 6.97
CA THR A 635 28.81 -18.81 7.06
C THR A 635 29.49 -18.20 5.85
N VAL A 636 30.54 -17.42 6.09
CA VAL A 636 31.38 -16.83 5.05
C VAL A 636 32.64 -17.67 4.90
N PHE A 637 32.95 -18.07 3.68
CA PHE A 637 34.13 -18.84 3.32
C PHE A 637 35.12 -17.90 2.62
N ILE A 638 36.20 -17.54 3.31
CA ILE A 638 37.18 -16.59 2.81
C ILE A 638 38.48 -17.32 2.46
N GLY A 639 38.98 -17.20 1.23
CA GLY A 639 40.31 -17.69 0.87
C GLY A 639 40.56 -17.75 -0.62
N ASN A 640 41.81 -18.03 -1.01
CA ASN A 640 42.22 -18.07 -2.40
C ASN A 640 41.59 -19.27 -3.17
N PRO A 641 41.63 -19.28 -4.52
CA PRO A 641 41.07 -20.36 -5.32
C PRO A 641 41.78 -21.67 -5.00
N GLY A 642 41.06 -22.79 -5.04
CA GLY A 642 41.66 -24.10 -4.82
C GLY A 642 42.08 -24.40 -3.37
N THR A 643 41.66 -23.61 -2.37
CA THR A 643 41.89 -23.91 -0.94
C THR A 643 40.87 -24.89 -0.35
N GLY A 644 39.82 -25.28 -1.09
CA GLY A 644 38.85 -26.31 -0.65
C GLY A 644 37.51 -25.79 -0.12
N LYS A 645 37.20 -24.49 -0.29
CA LYS A 645 35.94 -23.86 0.18
C LYS A 645 34.67 -24.65 -0.17
N THR A 646 34.46 -24.99 -1.44
CA THR A 646 33.28 -25.72 -1.92
C THR A 646 33.21 -27.14 -1.36
N THR A 647 34.35 -27.82 -1.22
CA THR A 647 34.44 -29.15 -0.62
C THR A 647 34.01 -29.13 0.84
N VAL A 648 34.55 -28.19 1.63
CA VAL A 648 34.18 -28.03 3.04
C VAL A 648 32.72 -27.59 3.19
N ALA A 649 32.20 -26.72 2.31
CA ALA A 649 30.79 -26.33 2.32
C ALA A 649 29.84 -27.53 2.16
N ARG A 650 30.17 -28.48 1.27
CA ARG A 650 29.39 -29.72 1.08
C ARG A 650 29.45 -30.61 2.31
N ILE A 651 30.63 -30.80 2.91
CA ILE A 651 30.79 -31.60 4.12
C ILE A 651 30.05 -30.96 5.30
N LEU A 652 30.18 -29.63 5.48
CA LEU A 652 29.48 -28.89 6.53
C LEU A 652 27.96 -28.98 6.38
N THR A 653 27.45 -29.00 5.14
CA THR A 653 26.02 -29.23 4.87
C THR A 653 25.58 -30.63 5.33
N LYS A 654 26.38 -31.67 5.08
CA LYS A 654 26.11 -33.04 5.58
C LYS A 654 26.15 -33.08 7.11
N ILE A 655 27.10 -32.39 7.74
CA ILE A 655 27.21 -32.27 9.20
C ILE A 655 25.96 -31.58 9.77
N TYR A 656 25.49 -30.49 9.18
CA TYR A 656 24.26 -29.80 9.64
C TYR A 656 23.02 -30.68 9.51
N LYS A 657 22.94 -31.52 8.46
CA LYS A 657 21.90 -32.56 8.34
C LYS A 657 22.02 -33.60 9.45
N ALA A 658 23.22 -34.11 9.68
CA ALA A 658 23.47 -35.14 10.69
C ALA A 658 23.13 -34.66 12.11
N LEU A 659 23.40 -33.38 12.41
CA LEU A 659 23.04 -32.73 13.67
C LEU A 659 21.53 -32.40 13.77
N GLY A 660 20.74 -32.75 12.76
CA GLY A 660 19.30 -32.47 12.68
C GLY A 660 18.97 -30.99 12.60
N ILE A 661 19.94 -30.13 12.22
CA ILE A 661 19.74 -28.69 12.00
C ILE A 661 19.00 -28.46 10.68
N LEU A 662 19.40 -29.19 9.63
CA LEU A 662 18.76 -29.17 8.31
C LEU A 662 17.83 -30.36 8.12
N GLU A 663 16.73 -30.15 7.40
CA GLU A 663 15.75 -31.20 7.11
C GLU A 663 16.23 -32.17 6.02
N ARG A 664 16.75 -31.63 4.92
CA ARG A 664 17.13 -32.40 3.71
C ARG A 664 18.63 -32.47 3.52
N GLY A 665 19.35 -31.39 3.87
CA GLY A 665 20.81 -31.31 3.81
C GLY A 665 21.40 -31.40 2.41
N HIS A 666 20.67 -30.92 1.40
CA HIS A 666 21.20 -30.67 0.07
C HIS A 666 21.82 -29.28 -0.01
N MET A 667 22.68 -29.07 -1.01
CA MET A 667 23.34 -27.78 -1.25
C MET A 667 23.01 -27.34 -2.68
N ILE A 668 22.47 -26.13 -2.82
CA ILE A 668 22.24 -25.47 -4.11
C ILE A 668 23.39 -24.51 -4.35
N GLU A 669 24.23 -24.84 -5.33
CA GLU A 669 25.35 -23.97 -5.75
C GLU A 669 24.87 -22.97 -6.80
N THR A 670 25.20 -21.71 -6.61
CA THR A 670 24.92 -20.64 -7.57
C THR A 670 26.02 -19.59 -7.51
N ASP A 671 26.11 -18.78 -8.56
CA ASP A 671 26.93 -17.59 -8.62
C ASP A 671 26.03 -16.38 -8.96
N ARG A 672 26.65 -15.27 -9.35
CA ARG A 672 25.94 -14.09 -9.83
C ARG A 672 25.03 -14.37 -11.03
N GLN A 673 25.43 -15.20 -11.99
CA GLN A 673 24.63 -15.49 -13.18
C GLN A 673 23.39 -16.31 -12.84
N GLY A 674 23.50 -17.21 -11.86
CA GLY A 674 22.38 -18.00 -11.35
C GLY A 674 21.35 -17.19 -10.56
N LEU A 675 21.73 -16.05 -9.98
CA LEU A 675 20.85 -15.20 -9.16
C LEU A 675 20.30 -13.98 -9.90
N VAL A 676 21.11 -13.38 -10.79
CA VAL A 676 20.74 -12.19 -11.55
C VAL A 676 19.98 -12.57 -12.82
N ALA A 677 18.84 -11.92 -13.07
CA ALA A 677 18.09 -12.06 -14.32
C ALA A 677 18.62 -11.11 -15.40
N GLY A 678 18.33 -11.40 -16.67
CA GLY A 678 18.75 -10.55 -17.80
C GLY A 678 17.96 -9.24 -17.94
N TYR A 679 16.84 -9.11 -17.21
CA TYR A 679 15.88 -8.00 -17.28
C TYR A 679 15.57 -7.43 -15.88
N VAL A 680 15.34 -6.12 -15.78
CA VAL A 680 15.01 -5.39 -14.53
C VAL A 680 13.66 -5.85 -13.99
N GLY A 681 13.55 -6.03 -12.66
CA GLY A 681 12.32 -6.50 -11.99
C GLY A 681 12.17 -8.03 -11.86
N GLN A 682 13.00 -8.82 -12.55
CA GLN A 682 12.96 -10.29 -12.49
C GLN A 682 14.01 -10.90 -11.54
N THR A 683 14.97 -10.11 -11.06
CA THR A 683 16.09 -10.61 -10.26
C THR A 683 15.65 -11.04 -8.86
N ALA A 684 14.75 -10.30 -8.21
CA ALA A 684 14.15 -10.71 -6.94
C ALA A 684 13.39 -12.05 -7.07
N ILE A 685 12.66 -12.26 -8.18
CA ILE A 685 11.91 -13.50 -8.43
C ILE A 685 12.88 -14.66 -8.61
N LYS A 686 13.87 -14.52 -9.50
CA LYS A 686 14.89 -15.57 -9.75
C LYS A 686 15.69 -15.91 -8.49
N THR A 687 16.03 -14.90 -7.69
CA THR A 687 16.71 -15.10 -6.40
C THR A 687 15.81 -15.82 -5.40
N ALA A 688 14.53 -15.45 -5.33
CA ALA A 688 13.54 -16.10 -4.49
C ALA A 688 13.37 -17.58 -4.87
N GLU A 689 13.27 -17.90 -6.15
CA GLU A 689 13.18 -19.28 -6.66
C GLU A 689 14.40 -20.11 -6.26
N LYS A 690 15.61 -19.56 -6.42
CA LYS A 690 16.85 -20.24 -5.99
C LYS A 690 16.92 -20.46 -4.48
N ILE A 691 16.40 -19.54 -3.68
CA ILE A 691 16.26 -19.71 -2.23
C ILE A 691 15.22 -20.78 -1.91
N ASP A 692 14.11 -20.81 -2.63
CA ASP A 692 13.05 -21.81 -2.45
C ASP A 692 13.55 -23.23 -2.80
N GLU A 693 14.40 -23.38 -3.82
CA GLU A 693 15.12 -24.64 -4.09
C GLU A 693 16.04 -25.06 -2.93
N ALA A 694 16.63 -24.10 -2.21
CA ALA A 694 17.54 -24.36 -1.09
C ALA A 694 16.84 -24.64 0.24
N MET A 695 15.49 -24.59 0.31
CA MET A 695 14.73 -24.85 1.53
C MET A 695 14.96 -26.25 2.08
N GLY A 696 15.27 -26.35 3.38
CA GLY A 696 15.69 -27.58 4.04
C GLY A 696 17.17 -27.93 3.83
N GLY A 697 17.92 -27.07 3.14
CA GLY A 697 19.33 -27.24 2.77
C GLY A 697 20.14 -25.94 2.88
N VAL A 698 21.17 -25.82 2.04
CA VAL A 698 22.09 -24.67 2.00
C VAL A 698 22.10 -24.04 0.62
N LEU A 699 22.00 -22.72 0.55
CA LEU A 699 22.31 -21.93 -0.64
C LEU A 699 23.79 -21.52 -0.60
N PHE A 700 24.61 -22.09 -1.46
CA PHE A 700 26.02 -21.75 -1.60
C PHE A 700 26.21 -20.76 -2.75
N ILE A 701 26.70 -19.56 -2.42
CA ILE A 701 26.96 -18.49 -3.37
C ILE A 701 28.47 -18.38 -3.57
N ASP A 702 28.96 -18.87 -4.71
CA ASP A 702 30.37 -18.72 -5.07
C ASP A 702 30.64 -17.31 -5.61
N GLU A 703 31.85 -16.82 -5.35
CA GLU A 703 32.28 -15.47 -5.65
C GLU A 703 31.22 -14.41 -5.27
N ALA A 704 30.67 -14.51 -4.06
CA ALA A 704 29.55 -13.68 -3.60
C ALA A 704 29.85 -12.17 -3.66
N TYR A 705 31.14 -11.80 -3.55
CA TYR A 705 31.59 -10.44 -3.75
C TYR A 705 31.22 -9.87 -5.12
N SER A 706 31.06 -10.70 -6.16
CA SER A 706 30.61 -10.31 -7.50
C SER A 706 29.20 -9.70 -7.50
N LEU A 707 28.35 -10.07 -6.53
CA LEU A 707 27.03 -9.45 -6.34
C LEU A 707 27.16 -7.97 -5.98
N THR A 708 28.23 -7.61 -5.24
CA THR A 708 28.49 -6.23 -4.84
C THR A 708 29.50 -5.53 -5.76
N THR A 709 30.52 -6.21 -6.29
CA THR A 709 31.64 -5.59 -7.06
C THR A 709 31.30 -5.19 -8.50
N GLY A 710 30.02 -5.22 -8.90
CA GLY A 710 29.54 -4.57 -10.12
C GLY A 710 29.71 -3.04 -10.14
N PHE A 711 30.29 -2.43 -9.10
CA PHE A 711 30.57 -1.01 -8.93
C PHE A 711 31.41 -0.34 -10.05
N GLN A 712 31.98 -1.09 -11.00
CA GLN A 712 32.70 -0.49 -12.14
C GLN A 712 31.89 -0.48 -13.46
N ASN A 713 30.73 -1.14 -13.54
CA ASN A 713 29.85 -1.13 -14.72
C ASN A 713 28.41 -0.79 -14.33
N THR A 714 28.02 0.46 -14.61
CA THR A 714 26.84 1.25 -14.18
C THR A 714 25.45 0.72 -14.56
N THR A 715 25.34 -0.53 -15.02
CA THR A 715 24.04 -1.18 -15.30
C THR A 715 23.88 -2.50 -14.55
N SER A 716 24.99 -3.10 -14.12
CA SER A 716 25.00 -4.40 -13.43
C SER A 716 24.90 -4.27 -11.90
N ALA A 717 25.18 -3.10 -11.33
CA ALA A 717 25.22 -2.90 -9.88
C ALA A 717 23.83 -3.01 -9.20
N ASP A 718 22.76 -2.55 -9.85
CA ASP A 718 21.41 -2.56 -9.28
C ASP A 718 20.85 -3.96 -9.06
N PHE A 719 21.06 -4.88 -10.01
CA PHE A 719 20.62 -6.26 -9.89
C PHE A 719 21.29 -6.98 -8.72
N GLY A 720 22.59 -6.75 -8.50
CA GLY A 720 23.33 -7.40 -7.43
C GLY A 720 22.87 -6.96 -6.03
N ASN A 721 22.50 -5.69 -5.87
CA ASN A 721 21.93 -5.19 -4.63
C ASN A 721 20.51 -5.74 -4.38
N GLU A 722 19.71 -5.92 -5.43
CA GLU A 722 18.39 -6.55 -5.37
C GLU A 722 18.48 -8.02 -4.90
N VAL A 723 19.47 -8.77 -5.40
CA VAL A 723 19.79 -10.14 -4.91
C VAL A 723 20.10 -10.11 -3.41
N VAL A 724 21.00 -9.21 -2.97
CA VAL A 724 21.41 -9.09 -1.57
C VAL A 724 20.22 -8.76 -0.67
N GLN A 725 19.37 -7.80 -1.05
CA GLN A 725 18.17 -7.45 -0.28
C GLN A 725 17.19 -8.62 -0.18
N THR A 726 16.98 -9.34 -1.29
CA THR A 726 16.10 -10.51 -1.32
C THR A 726 16.62 -11.63 -0.40
N ILE A 727 17.93 -11.91 -0.44
CA ILE A 727 18.58 -12.87 0.46
C ILE A 727 18.40 -12.45 1.91
N LEU A 728 18.71 -11.20 2.26
CA LEU A 728 18.59 -10.69 3.63
C LEU A 728 17.15 -10.78 4.16
N LYS A 729 16.16 -10.42 3.34
CA LYS A 729 14.74 -10.54 3.67
C LYS A 729 14.35 -12.00 3.91
N ARG A 730 14.72 -12.91 3.01
CA ARG A 730 14.42 -14.34 3.16
C ARG A 730 15.14 -14.98 4.35
N MET A 731 16.37 -14.56 4.67
CA MET A 731 17.08 -15.00 5.88
C MET A 731 16.31 -14.62 7.16
N GLU A 732 15.55 -13.51 7.15
CA GLU A 732 14.69 -13.10 8.28
C GLU A 732 13.39 -13.90 8.30
N ASP A 733 12.62 -13.84 7.22
CA ASP A 733 11.28 -14.41 7.11
C ASP A 733 11.28 -15.94 7.26
N ARG A 734 12.38 -16.58 6.87
CA ARG A 734 12.57 -18.03 6.80
C ARG A 734 13.79 -18.48 7.62
N ARG A 735 14.08 -17.77 8.73
CA ARG A 735 15.21 -18.07 9.62
C ARG A 735 15.26 -19.56 9.95
N GLY A 736 16.40 -20.19 9.66
CA GLY A 736 16.69 -21.59 9.96
C GLY A 736 15.96 -22.64 9.11
N GLU A 737 15.10 -22.26 8.16
CA GLU A 737 14.58 -23.23 7.17
C GLU A 737 15.64 -23.57 6.12
N PHE A 738 16.58 -22.66 5.90
CA PHE A 738 17.76 -22.84 5.04
C PHE A 738 18.92 -22.00 5.60
N PHE A 739 20.14 -22.27 5.12
CA PHE A 739 21.29 -21.43 5.43
C PHE A 739 21.99 -20.95 4.15
N VAL A 740 22.52 -19.73 4.19
CA VAL A 740 23.35 -19.18 3.12
C VAL A 740 24.83 -19.32 3.47
N PHE A 741 25.61 -19.88 2.55
CA PHE A 741 27.07 -19.88 2.57
C PHE A 741 27.58 -18.98 1.46
N ALA A 742 28.41 -17.99 1.80
CA ALA A 742 28.96 -17.04 0.84
C ALA A 742 30.47 -17.21 0.73
N ALA A 743 31.00 -17.48 -0.46
CA ALA A 743 32.43 -17.72 -0.69
C ALA A 743 33.09 -16.63 -1.53
N GLY A 744 34.37 -16.34 -1.26
CA GLY A 744 35.15 -15.41 -2.08
C GLY A 744 36.57 -15.15 -1.59
N TYR A 745 37.25 -14.22 -2.26
CA TYR A 745 38.62 -13.81 -1.92
C TYR A 745 38.66 -12.92 -0.67
N PRO A 746 39.75 -12.95 0.12
CA PRO A 746 39.87 -12.18 1.37
C PRO A 746 39.54 -10.69 1.26
N GLU A 747 40.18 -9.97 0.35
CA GLU A 747 39.97 -8.52 0.19
C GLU A 747 38.56 -8.19 -0.30
N ASN A 748 38.05 -8.97 -1.26
CA ASN A 748 36.76 -8.73 -1.88
C ASN A 748 35.59 -9.04 -0.93
N MET A 749 35.73 -10.06 -0.07
CA MET A 749 34.70 -10.42 0.89
C MET A 749 34.58 -9.40 2.03
N GLU A 750 35.66 -8.71 2.39
CA GLU A 750 35.60 -7.55 3.29
C GLU A 750 34.74 -6.42 2.69
N VAL A 751 34.87 -6.16 1.38
CA VAL A 751 34.03 -5.18 0.67
C VAL A 751 32.57 -5.65 0.63
N PHE A 752 32.33 -6.92 0.30
CA PHE A 752 30.98 -7.51 0.30
C PHE A 752 30.27 -7.38 1.65
N LEU A 753 30.94 -7.73 2.75
CA LEU A 753 30.37 -7.64 4.10
C LEU A 753 30.14 -6.19 4.56
N LYS A 754 30.89 -5.22 4.03
CA LYS A 754 30.70 -3.78 4.30
C LYS A 754 29.64 -3.13 3.41
N ALA A 755 29.27 -3.75 2.29
CA ALA A 755 28.30 -3.20 1.34
C ALA A 755 26.90 -3.04 1.96
N ASN A 756 26.52 -3.90 2.91
CA ASN A 756 25.26 -3.79 3.63
C ASN A 756 25.43 -4.21 5.10
N PRO A 757 25.06 -3.37 6.09
CA PRO A 757 25.13 -3.72 7.52
C PRO A 757 24.40 -5.02 7.88
N GLY A 758 23.31 -5.35 7.18
CA GLY A 758 22.54 -6.59 7.35
C GLY A 758 23.31 -7.84 6.95
N LEU A 759 24.31 -7.75 6.06
CA LEU A 759 25.21 -8.87 5.77
C LEU A 759 26.11 -9.13 6.98
N ARG A 760 26.76 -8.09 7.51
CA ARG A 760 27.69 -8.24 8.64
C ARG A 760 27.01 -8.74 9.92
N SER A 761 25.75 -8.37 10.18
CA SER A 761 25.03 -8.85 11.36
C SER A 761 24.55 -10.30 11.22
N ARG A 762 24.23 -10.75 10.00
CA ARG A 762 23.72 -12.11 9.74
C ARG A 762 24.82 -13.10 9.36
N PHE A 763 26.00 -12.65 8.95
CA PHE A 763 27.17 -13.46 8.66
C PHE A 763 28.27 -13.18 9.69
N ASP A 764 28.07 -13.64 10.91
CA ASP A 764 29.05 -13.52 12.00
C ASP A 764 30.14 -14.61 11.97
N LYS A 765 29.82 -15.81 11.44
CA LYS A 765 30.76 -16.92 11.29
C LYS A 765 31.56 -16.78 9.99
N ILE A 766 32.87 -16.66 10.13
CA ILE A 766 33.82 -16.50 9.01
C ILE A 766 34.89 -17.59 9.10
N LEU A 767 34.86 -18.53 8.16
CA LEU A 767 35.89 -19.55 8.00
C LEU A 767 36.98 -19.04 7.05
N ARG A 768 38.21 -18.93 7.56
CA ARG A 768 39.37 -18.46 6.79
C ARG A 768 40.20 -19.64 6.29
N PHE A 769 40.27 -19.78 4.98
CA PHE A 769 41.04 -20.76 4.24
C PHE A 769 42.37 -20.15 3.82
N GLU A 770 43.41 -20.51 4.57
CA GLU A 770 44.78 -20.12 4.27
C GLU A 770 45.31 -20.88 3.05
N ASP A 771 46.35 -20.32 2.41
CA ASP A 771 47.07 -21.03 1.35
C ASP A 771 47.75 -22.26 1.93
N TYR A 772 47.75 -23.36 1.17
CA TYR A 772 48.46 -24.57 1.58
C TYR A 772 49.97 -24.32 1.61
N SER A 773 50.60 -24.84 2.65
CA SER A 773 52.06 -24.95 2.76
C SER A 773 52.62 -25.86 1.68
N VAL A 774 53.93 -25.75 1.43
CA VAL A 774 54.62 -26.58 0.42
C VAL A 774 54.48 -28.08 0.71
N SER A 775 54.52 -28.47 1.99
CA SER A 775 54.28 -29.86 2.40
C SER A 775 52.85 -30.31 2.06
N GLU A 776 51.85 -29.50 2.36
CA GLU A 776 50.45 -29.82 2.04
C GLU A 776 50.20 -29.87 0.52
N LEU A 777 50.78 -28.95 -0.26
CA LEU A 777 50.71 -28.98 -1.73
C LEU A 777 51.34 -30.26 -2.32
N THR A 778 52.43 -30.73 -1.70
CA THR A 778 53.12 -31.98 -2.10
C THR A 778 52.28 -33.22 -1.74
N GLU A 779 51.67 -33.22 -0.56
CA GLU A 779 50.74 -34.30 -0.18
C GLU A 779 49.52 -34.33 -1.11
N ILE A 780 48.98 -33.16 -1.47
CA ILE A 780 47.87 -33.03 -2.43
C ILE A 780 48.29 -33.56 -3.81
N SER A 781 49.47 -33.22 -4.32
CA SER A 781 49.94 -33.70 -5.62
C SER A 781 50.11 -35.22 -5.62
N THR A 782 50.74 -35.76 -4.58
CA THR A 782 50.94 -37.20 -4.38
C THR A 782 49.59 -37.94 -4.33
N LYS A 783 48.62 -37.40 -3.59
CA LYS A 783 47.26 -37.96 -3.53
C LYS A 783 46.59 -37.94 -4.90
N MET A 784 46.69 -36.85 -5.66
CA MET A 784 46.10 -36.76 -7.00
C MET A 784 46.72 -37.73 -8.01
N PHE A 785 48.04 -37.96 -7.96
CA PHE A 785 48.68 -39.00 -8.77
C PHE A 785 48.17 -40.39 -8.40
N LYS A 786 48.14 -40.70 -7.10
CA LYS A 786 47.66 -41.99 -6.58
C LYS A 786 46.19 -42.26 -6.94
N ASP A 787 45.32 -41.26 -6.80
CA ASP A 787 43.89 -41.38 -7.15
C ASP A 787 43.69 -41.65 -8.65
N LYS A 788 44.63 -41.21 -9.50
CA LYS A 788 44.66 -41.49 -10.94
C LYS A 788 45.44 -42.76 -11.30
N GLY A 789 45.97 -43.48 -10.31
CA GLY A 789 46.73 -44.71 -10.48
C GLY A 789 48.18 -44.53 -10.91
N TYR A 790 48.73 -43.32 -10.81
CA TYR A 790 50.11 -43.01 -11.19
C TYR A 790 51.06 -43.04 -9.99
N GLU A 791 52.29 -43.51 -10.22
CA GLU A 791 53.40 -43.46 -9.28
C GLU A 791 54.51 -42.54 -9.81
N LEU A 792 55.24 -41.91 -8.90
CA LEU A 792 56.35 -40.99 -9.21
C LEU A 792 57.68 -41.68 -8.87
N GLU A 793 58.62 -41.63 -9.80
CA GLU A 793 60.03 -41.91 -9.52
C GLU A 793 60.60 -40.90 -8.51
N LEU A 794 61.56 -41.31 -7.68
CA LEU A 794 62.13 -40.49 -6.61
C LEU A 794 62.66 -39.14 -7.13
N GLU A 795 63.39 -39.14 -8.24
CA GLU A 795 63.93 -37.92 -8.86
C GLU A 795 62.82 -37.00 -9.40
N ALA A 796 61.75 -37.57 -9.96
CA ALA A 796 60.60 -36.82 -10.46
C ALA A 796 59.79 -36.18 -9.31
N ALA A 797 59.66 -36.90 -8.19
CA ALA A 797 59.02 -36.40 -6.98
C ALA A 797 59.80 -35.22 -6.38
N ASP A 798 61.13 -35.34 -6.22
CA ASP A 798 61.98 -34.27 -5.71
C ASP A 798 61.93 -33.02 -6.60
N HIS A 799 61.94 -33.20 -7.92
CA HIS A 799 61.82 -32.11 -8.88
C HIS A 799 60.47 -31.37 -8.75
N LEU A 800 59.37 -32.12 -8.61
CA LEU A 800 58.04 -31.54 -8.38
C LEU A 800 57.94 -30.78 -7.06
N VAL A 801 58.54 -31.29 -5.98
CA VAL A 801 58.60 -30.58 -4.69
C VAL A 801 59.36 -29.26 -4.84
N GLY A 802 60.50 -29.27 -5.52
CA GLY A 802 61.27 -28.06 -5.84
C GLY A 802 60.44 -27.03 -6.61
N TYR A 803 59.69 -27.49 -7.62
CA TYR A 803 58.82 -26.62 -8.41
C TYR A 803 57.63 -26.07 -7.61
N LEU A 804 56.97 -26.88 -6.77
CA LEU A 804 55.90 -26.41 -5.88
C LEU A 804 56.40 -25.40 -4.84
N SER A 805 57.62 -25.60 -4.32
CA SER A 805 58.28 -24.65 -3.42
C SER A 805 58.57 -23.31 -4.11
N PHE A 806 59.02 -23.35 -5.37
CA PHE A 806 59.19 -22.17 -6.21
C PHE A 806 57.87 -21.44 -6.44
N LEU A 807 56.81 -22.15 -6.87
CA LEU A 807 55.48 -21.56 -7.08
C LEU A 807 54.93 -20.91 -5.81
N HIS A 808 55.10 -21.56 -4.64
CA HIS A 808 54.68 -21.00 -3.36
C HIS A 808 55.49 -19.74 -2.99
N SER A 809 56.80 -19.72 -3.25
CA SER A 809 57.67 -18.56 -2.91
C SER A 809 57.41 -17.33 -3.79
N TYR A 810 57.00 -17.54 -5.04
CA TYR A 810 56.67 -16.49 -6.00
C TYR A 810 55.16 -16.22 -6.14
N ARG A 811 54.35 -16.81 -5.25
CA ARG A 811 52.89 -16.70 -5.32
C ARG A 811 52.43 -15.24 -5.21
N ASP A 812 51.39 -14.93 -5.97
CA ASP A 812 50.65 -13.69 -5.84
C ASP A 812 49.47 -13.87 -4.89
N ARG A 813 48.68 -12.81 -4.72
CA ARG A 813 47.49 -12.80 -3.86
C ARG A 813 46.32 -13.63 -4.41
N TYR A 814 46.43 -14.21 -5.60
CA TYR A 814 45.38 -15.00 -6.27
C TYR A 814 45.84 -16.44 -6.54
N PHE A 815 46.82 -16.92 -5.77
CA PHE A 815 47.43 -18.23 -5.95
C PHE A 815 46.38 -19.37 -5.94
N GLY A 816 46.42 -20.20 -6.99
CA GLY A 816 45.40 -21.23 -7.24
C GLY A 816 45.47 -22.48 -6.35
N ASN A 817 46.46 -22.61 -5.45
CA ASN A 817 46.56 -23.71 -4.49
C ASN A 817 46.37 -25.10 -5.14
N ALA A 818 45.43 -25.94 -4.66
CA ALA A 818 45.18 -27.27 -5.21
C ALA A 818 44.72 -27.25 -6.68
N ARG A 819 44.17 -26.11 -7.17
CA ARG A 819 43.86 -25.93 -8.60
C ARG A 819 45.13 -25.82 -9.43
N THR A 820 46.14 -25.11 -8.93
CA THR A 820 47.47 -25.05 -9.54
C THR A 820 48.13 -26.42 -9.53
N VAL A 821 48.09 -27.13 -8.40
CA VAL A 821 48.63 -28.50 -8.29
C VAL A 821 47.95 -29.43 -9.29
N ARG A 822 46.62 -29.36 -9.44
CA ARG A 822 45.90 -30.15 -10.44
C ARG A 822 46.41 -29.88 -11.86
N THR A 823 46.61 -28.62 -12.22
CA THR A 823 47.18 -28.26 -13.55
C THR A 823 48.57 -28.87 -13.74
N VAL A 824 49.42 -28.83 -12.71
CA VAL A 824 50.77 -29.43 -12.75
C VAL A 824 50.68 -30.95 -12.91
N VAL A 825 49.82 -31.62 -12.14
CA VAL A 825 49.58 -33.07 -12.24
C VAL A 825 49.05 -33.46 -13.61
N ASP A 826 48.06 -32.73 -14.14
CA ASP A 826 47.48 -32.97 -15.46
C ASP A 826 48.53 -32.80 -16.57
N GLN A 827 49.39 -31.78 -16.45
CA GLN A 827 50.47 -31.53 -17.40
C GLN A 827 51.56 -32.60 -17.31
N ALA A 828 51.95 -33.05 -16.12
CA ALA A 828 52.91 -34.14 -15.95
C ALA A 828 52.40 -35.46 -16.57
N ILE A 829 51.12 -35.78 -16.36
CA ILE A 829 50.47 -36.95 -16.97
C ILE A 829 50.40 -36.79 -18.50
N LYS A 830 50.09 -35.59 -18.99
CA LYS A 830 50.09 -35.31 -20.43
C LYS A 830 51.48 -35.52 -21.04
N ASN A 831 52.53 -35.04 -20.38
CA ASN A 831 53.92 -35.22 -20.81
C ASN A 831 54.30 -36.70 -20.86
N GLN A 832 53.90 -37.48 -19.86
CA GLN A 832 54.07 -38.94 -19.85
C GLN A 832 53.33 -39.63 -20.99
N ASN A 833 52.07 -39.24 -21.25
CA ASN A 833 51.30 -39.78 -22.38
C ASN A 833 51.97 -39.45 -23.73
N LEU A 834 52.52 -38.24 -23.90
CA LEU A 834 53.25 -37.84 -25.11
C LEU A 834 54.57 -38.63 -25.26
N ARG A 835 55.31 -38.85 -24.17
CA ARG A 835 56.52 -39.69 -24.15
C ARG A 835 56.20 -41.12 -24.57
N LEU A 836 55.18 -41.74 -23.99
CA LEU A 836 54.75 -43.10 -24.35
C LEU A 836 54.20 -43.18 -25.78
N ALA A 837 53.50 -42.15 -26.26
CA ALA A 837 52.99 -42.11 -27.63
C ALA A 837 54.13 -42.08 -28.67
N ALA A 838 55.23 -41.40 -28.36
CA ALA A 838 56.43 -41.34 -29.22
C ALA A 838 57.24 -42.65 -29.24
N MET A 839 57.02 -43.58 -28.30
CA MET A 839 57.69 -44.88 -28.25
C MET A 839 56.99 -45.93 -29.14
N PRO A 840 57.76 -46.83 -29.80
CA PRO A 840 57.22 -48.02 -30.47
C PRO A 840 56.34 -48.84 -29.52
N LYS A 841 55.28 -49.47 -30.04
CA LYS A 841 54.25 -50.15 -29.22
C LYS A 841 54.84 -51.23 -28.33
N GLU A 842 55.92 -51.88 -28.77
CA GLU A 842 56.63 -52.95 -28.08
C GLU A 842 57.49 -52.46 -26.90
N GLN A 843 57.78 -51.15 -26.82
CA GLN A 843 58.66 -50.54 -25.79
C GLN A 843 57.89 -49.73 -24.75
N ARG A 844 56.56 -49.67 -24.85
CA ARG A 844 55.72 -48.97 -23.86
C ARG A 844 55.55 -49.85 -22.62
N THR A 845 56.51 -49.79 -21.70
CA THR A 845 56.43 -50.39 -20.37
C THR A 845 55.99 -49.33 -19.34
N ASP A 846 55.52 -49.77 -18.16
CA ASP A 846 55.22 -48.90 -17.01
C ASP A 846 54.29 -47.72 -17.32
N HIS A 847 53.10 -48.03 -17.87
CA HIS A 847 52.07 -47.07 -18.29
C HIS A 847 51.61 -46.07 -17.22
N TYR A 848 51.99 -46.28 -15.96
CA TYR A 848 51.57 -45.50 -14.81
C TYR A 848 52.73 -44.92 -13.99
N LEU A 849 53.99 -45.05 -14.45
CA LEU A 849 55.16 -44.46 -13.78
C LEU A 849 55.55 -43.14 -14.48
N LEU A 850 55.61 -42.05 -13.71
CA LEU A 850 56.18 -40.77 -14.13
C LEU A 850 57.66 -40.71 -13.77
N THR A 851 58.47 -40.36 -14.77
CA THR A 851 59.93 -40.23 -14.68
C THR A 851 60.35 -38.77 -14.72
N ILE A 852 61.62 -38.47 -14.46
CA ILE A 852 62.15 -37.10 -14.51
C ILE A 852 61.87 -36.39 -15.85
N GLN A 853 61.82 -37.12 -16.96
CA GLN A 853 61.52 -36.57 -18.30
C GLN A 853 60.11 -35.96 -18.38
N ASP A 854 59.17 -36.47 -17.59
CA ASP A 854 57.77 -36.07 -17.63
C ASP A 854 57.52 -34.74 -16.88
N VAL A 855 58.46 -34.36 -16.00
CA VAL A 855 58.37 -33.17 -15.14
C VAL A 855 59.45 -32.11 -15.45
N ASN A 856 60.38 -32.40 -16.36
CA ASN A 856 61.53 -31.55 -16.71
C ASN A 856 61.14 -30.16 -17.28
N GLU A 857 59.92 -30.03 -17.83
CA GLU A 857 59.38 -28.77 -18.32
C GLU A 857 59.12 -27.75 -17.19
N PHE A 858 58.94 -28.22 -15.96
CA PHE A 858 58.66 -27.38 -14.80
C PHE A 858 59.92 -26.71 -14.25
N GLN A 859 60.39 -25.67 -14.95
CA GLN A 859 61.61 -24.95 -14.57
C GLN A 859 61.36 -23.86 -13.52
N SER A 860 62.33 -23.66 -12.63
CA SER A 860 62.34 -22.60 -11.61
C SER A 860 62.88 -21.27 -12.15
N THR A 861 62.50 -20.89 -13.38
CA THR A 861 62.96 -19.66 -14.04
C THR A 861 61.85 -18.61 -14.09
N THR A 862 62.18 -17.34 -13.79
CA THR A 862 61.20 -16.24 -13.75
C THR A 862 60.80 -15.70 -15.13
N ASP A 863 61.45 -16.16 -16.20
CA ASP A 863 61.28 -15.63 -17.57
C ASP A 863 59.89 -15.89 -18.18
N GLN A 864 59.09 -16.79 -17.58
CA GLN A 864 57.71 -17.08 -18.00
C GLN A 864 56.64 -16.24 -17.28
N PHE A 865 56.99 -15.42 -16.29
CA PHE A 865 56.01 -14.54 -15.63
C PHE A 865 55.82 -13.23 -16.41
N VAL A 866 54.59 -12.95 -16.85
CA VAL A 866 54.23 -11.71 -17.58
C VAL A 866 54.45 -10.43 -16.75
N PHE A 867 54.44 -10.54 -15.41
CA PHE A 867 54.66 -9.43 -14.49
C PHE A 867 55.94 -9.62 -13.67
N ASN A 868 57.03 -8.99 -14.10
CA ASN A 868 58.22 -8.82 -13.28
C ASN A 868 57.91 -7.90 -12.09
N LYS A 869 57.99 -8.42 -10.86
CA LYS A 869 58.04 -7.57 -9.66
C LYS A 869 59.37 -6.81 -9.67
N ASN A 870 59.33 -5.52 -10.02
CA ASN A 870 60.42 -4.60 -9.69
C ASN A 870 60.55 -4.55 -8.16
N ARG A 871 61.55 -5.23 -7.60
CA ARG A 871 61.95 -5.02 -6.21
C ARG A 871 62.60 -3.62 -6.15
N ILE A 872 62.00 -2.72 -5.37
CA ILE A 872 62.65 -1.50 -4.93
C ILE A 872 63.81 -1.94 -4.03
N GLY A 873 65.02 -1.90 -4.57
CA GLY A 873 66.24 -2.19 -3.82
C GLY A 873 66.56 -1.04 -2.87
N PHE A 874 66.67 -1.34 -1.57
CA PHE A 874 67.57 -0.59 -0.71
C PHE A 874 68.98 -1.17 -0.91
N ARG A 875 69.85 -0.42 -1.58
CA ARG A 875 71.29 -0.58 -1.42
C ARG A 875 71.61 -0.22 0.03
N SER A 876 71.90 -1.21 0.88
CA SER A 876 72.70 -0.95 2.06
C SER A 876 74.16 -0.98 1.60
N THR A 877 74.75 0.20 1.53
CA THR A 877 76.21 0.34 1.69
C THR A 877 76.51 0.00 3.14
N ASP A 878 77.16 -1.14 3.40
CA ASP A 878 78.37 -1.19 4.23
C ASP A 878 78.88 -2.64 4.39
N ARG A 879 80.14 -2.80 3.94
CA ARG A 879 81.12 -3.89 4.07
C ARG A 879 80.95 -5.14 3.20
#